data_AF-A0AAY4A6W7-F1
#
_entry.id   AF-A0AAY4A6W7-F1
#
_cell.length_a   1.000
_cell.length_b   1.000
_cell.length_c   1.000
_cell.angle_alpha   90.00
_cell.angle_beta   90.00
_cell.angle_gamma   90.00
#
_symmetry.space_group_name_H-M   'P 1'
#
loop_
_entity.id
_entity.type
_entity.pdbx_description
1 polymer ?
#
loop_
_entity_poly.entity_id
_entity_poly.type
_entity_poly.pdbx_seq_one_letter_code
_entity_poly.pdbx_strand_id
1 'polypeptide(L)'
;MRSRGGTWIWILAVGAGLRLVEGLNRTYCIGVREVVWDYAPSGTNLVSGRPVTTDEHASVFLSQGPHRIGRRYKKVVYLQYTDESYTKEIAKPSWLGFLGPVLKAEVGDSIIIHLKNFASRPYSLHPHGVFYDKLSEGAFYPDKTSERLKLDDAVPPGGTHTYTWTVKPEYAPTKGDANCLTWIYHSHGDAPRDIYSGLIGALLTCKKGARTDVDKDFILMFSVIDENQSWYQEENIQSYCTDPAGVDPNDPDFKESNKMHVINGYMFGNLPGIELCLNRTVAWHLFGMGSEVDVHSVHFHGQTLLDRGHRVDVLSLFAASFITANMVPMNTGTWLLACQVNDHLIAGMEALFQVSSCGVRNVSGSAAPPQVRQYFIAAEKVLWNYTPSGLDVSNNVSLTKNGSQSELYFGKSGGRLGGKYWKVQYVAYTDDTFTQKKKRTGAEVHLGILGPVMKMEVGDILQVSFLNKANRNYSIQAHGLQYKKQYEGATYQDGEKNTVPEPQGNVKKGSQVPPGEKFVYRWQVTDGPSVNDPPCLSYLYYSSSEAEKDTNSGLFGPLLVCRRGTLNTEVRNRATEREFFLLFSVLDENLSWYLNDNIKTYGNKESDVNNEDFQMSNKMHAVNGFMYGNLPGLDMCKGDRVVWHLLGLGTEVDIHGIYFEGNTFQLEGLTRDTLTVFPHTMATVTMQPDSAGVFEVNCRVFDHYSSGMRHQYSVRKCEAERKPQTSFAKVVQYFISAEELEWDFSPSRAWELEKHNTTAENSQGNIYVGKGENRIGSKYKKVVYREYTDATFSTRKARPSVEKHLEIMGPIIRAEVGEKILVTFKNQASRPYSVHAHSVQTNNMHKAAQPGEIMLYEWNVPERSGPGDSDPNCIPFTYYSDVELEKDIISGLVGPLVICRKGVLNIARRRNDVDREFALLFLIFDENKSWYLKDNVRNYLNNVYVPDDGFVESNRMEFGKNILVMMEGETVVWYLLGLGNEIDIHTVHFHGETFIYKVLICFNIQYFLISPIDAIHGTRLEL
;
A
#
# COMPACT_ATOMS: atom_id res chain seq x y z
N MET A 1 -46.34 -43.33 -55.57
CA MET A 1 -47.81 -43.55 -55.48
C MET A 1 -48.16 -43.97 -54.06
N ARG A 2 -49.19 -43.30 -53.50
CA ARG A 2 -50.10 -43.65 -52.37
C ARG A 2 -49.99 -45.13 -51.87
N SER A 3 -50.17 -45.49 -50.61
CA SER A 3 -50.91 -44.87 -49.49
C SER A 3 -50.71 -45.70 -48.20
N ARG A 4 -50.73 -45.01 -47.05
CA ARG A 4 -51.23 -45.40 -45.71
C ARG A 4 -50.78 -46.73 -45.06
N GLY A 5 -50.14 -46.57 -43.91
CA GLY A 5 -50.15 -47.54 -42.81
C GLY A 5 -49.65 -46.84 -41.54
N GLY A 6 -50.56 -46.51 -40.62
CA GLY A 6 -50.21 -45.87 -39.35
C GLY A 6 -49.67 -46.87 -38.35
N THR A 7 -48.67 -46.47 -37.57
CA THR A 7 -48.33 -47.12 -36.30
C THR A 7 -47.74 -46.10 -35.34
N TRP A 8 -48.16 -46.23 -34.09
CA TRP A 8 -47.99 -45.30 -32.98
C TRP A 8 -46.54 -45.28 -32.47
N ILE A 9 -45.97 -44.09 -32.28
CA ILE A 9 -44.66 -43.91 -31.65
C ILE A 9 -44.88 -43.46 -30.21
N TRP A 10 -44.38 -44.27 -29.27
CA TRP A 10 -44.28 -43.97 -27.85
C TRP A 10 -43.29 -42.82 -27.62
N ILE A 11 -43.76 -41.71 -27.03
CA ILE A 11 -42.90 -40.64 -26.52
C ILE A 11 -42.48 -41.04 -25.11
N LEU A 12 -41.21 -41.40 -24.95
CA LEU A 12 -40.53 -41.53 -23.66
C LEU A 12 -40.28 -40.12 -23.10
N ALA A 13 -41.04 -39.75 -22.07
CA ALA A 13 -40.78 -38.57 -21.27
C ALA A 13 -39.56 -38.83 -20.36
N VAL A 14 -38.41 -38.27 -20.72
CA VAL A 14 -37.26 -38.16 -19.82
C VAL A 14 -37.52 -36.96 -18.92
N GLY A 15 -37.97 -37.22 -17.69
CA GLY A 15 -38.04 -36.23 -16.63
C GLY A 15 -36.63 -35.83 -16.19
N ALA A 16 -36.09 -34.77 -16.77
CA ALA A 16 -34.96 -34.05 -16.19
C ALA A 16 -35.48 -33.25 -14.99
N GLY A 17 -35.30 -33.80 -13.80
CA GLY A 17 -35.50 -33.05 -12.56
C GLY A 17 -34.46 -31.94 -12.46
N LEU A 18 -34.82 -30.74 -12.92
CA LEU A 18 -34.15 -29.50 -12.52
C LEU A 18 -34.37 -29.32 -11.02
N ARG A 19 -33.41 -29.75 -10.20
CA ARG A 19 -33.30 -29.25 -8.82
C ARG A 19 -32.90 -27.78 -8.92
N LEU A 20 -33.87 -26.88 -8.86
CA LEU A 20 -33.65 -25.51 -8.42
C LEU A 20 -33.10 -25.61 -7.00
N VAL A 21 -31.79 -25.39 -6.84
CA VAL A 21 -31.17 -25.32 -5.52
C VAL A 21 -31.36 -23.89 -5.04
N GLU A 22 -32.44 -23.65 -4.29
CA GLU A 22 -32.75 -22.37 -3.64
C GLU A 22 -31.58 -21.92 -2.72
N GLY A 23 -31.33 -20.62 -2.68
CA GLY A 23 -30.39 -20.00 -1.73
C GLY A 23 -30.89 -20.11 -0.30
N LEU A 24 -29.98 -20.19 0.68
CA LEU A 24 -30.36 -20.29 2.10
C LEU A 24 -30.49 -18.91 2.74
N ASN A 25 -31.52 -18.74 3.56
CA ASN A 25 -31.62 -17.59 4.46
C ASN A 25 -30.81 -17.87 5.73
N ARG A 26 -29.80 -17.03 5.99
CA ARG A 26 -28.94 -17.10 7.17
C ARG A 26 -29.29 -15.96 8.11
N THR A 27 -29.89 -16.28 9.25
CA THR A 27 -30.34 -15.28 10.23
C THR A 27 -29.30 -15.07 11.33
N TYR A 28 -29.01 -13.81 11.64
CA TYR A 28 -28.13 -13.37 12.72
C TYR A 28 -28.85 -12.35 13.61
N CYS A 29 -28.78 -12.51 14.93
CA CYS A 29 -29.26 -11.50 15.88
C CYS A 29 -28.04 -10.79 16.47
N ILE A 30 -27.90 -9.49 16.22
CA ILE A 30 -26.73 -8.70 16.61
C ILE A 30 -27.16 -7.57 17.55
N GLY A 31 -26.49 -7.46 18.69
CA GLY A 31 -26.65 -6.35 19.63
C GLY A 31 -25.45 -5.42 19.59
N VAL A 32 -25.70 -4.11 19.60
CA VAL A 32 -24.68 -3.07 19.77
C VAL A 32 -24.57 -2.73 21.25
N ARG A 33 -23.39 -2.92 21.87
CA ARG A 33 -23.21 -2.70 23.33
C ARG A 33 -21.91 -1.99 23.65
N GLU A 34 -21.97 -1.13 24.66
CA GLU A 34 -20.80 -0.49 25.26
C GLU A 34 -20.08 -1.44 26.21
N VAL A 35 -18.76 -1.50 26.12
CA VAL A 35 -17.88 -2.37 26.92
C VAL A 35 -16.64 -1.62 27.36
N VAL A 36 -15.97 -2.08 28.42
CA VAL A 36 -14.60 -1.66 28.71
C VAL A 36 -13.67 -2.66 28.04
N TRP A 37 -12.86 -2.16 27.12
CA TRP A 37 -11.83 -2.93 26.42
C TRP A 37 -10.46 -2.70 27.06
N ASP A 38 -9.65 -3.75 27.11
CA ASP A 38 -8.30 -3.74 27.68
C ASP A 38 -7.32 -4.20 26.61
N TYR A 39 -6.52 -3.27 26.06
CA TYR A 39 -5.61 -3.51 24.94
C TYR A 39 -4.44 -4.44 25.29
N ALA A 40 -4.13 -4.57 26.59
CA ALA A 40 -3.09 -5.45 27.10
C ALA A 40 -3.50 -6.06 28.44
N PRO A 41 -4.40 -7.08 28.45
CA PRO A 41 -4.97 -7.63 29.68
C PRO A 41 -3.94 -8.23 30.64
N SER A 42 -2.78 -8.69 30.12
CA SER A 42 -1.71 -9.25 30.95
C SER A 42 -0.94 -8.20 31.76
N GLY A 43 -1.06 -6.91 31.41
CA GLY A 43 -0.23 -5.84 31.98
C GLY A 43 1.27 -5.98 31.68
N THR A 44 1.63 -6.82 30.71
CA THR A 44 3.00 -7.18 30.35
C THR A 44 3.14 -7.13 28.83
N ASN A 45 4.30 -6.69 28.34
CA ASN A 45 4.69 -6.93 26.95
C ASN A 45 5.09 -8.41 26.84
N LEU A 46 4.24 -9.24 26.22
CA LEU A 46 4.48 -10.68 26.13
C LEU A 46 5.57 -11.03 25.12
N VAL A 47 5.94 -10.12 24.22
CA VAL A 47 7.04 -10.31 23.26
C VAL A 47 8.39 -10.12 23.95
N SER A 48 8.56 -9.05 24.74
CA SER A 48 9.79 -8.78 25.49
C SER A 48 9.85 -9.54 26.83
N GLY A 49 8.70 -9.85 27.42
CA GLY A 49 8.54 -10.41 28.76
C GLY A 49 8.64 -9.38 29.89
N ARG A 50 8.64 -8.08 29.55
CA ARG A 50 8.77 -6.99 30.53
C ARG A 50 7.39 -6.46 30.96
N PRO A 51 7.20 -6.14 32.25
CA PRO A 51 6.02 -5.40 32.70
C PRO A 51 5.90 -4.05 31.98
N VAL A 52 4.66 -3.65 31.66
CA VAL A 52 4.37 -2.38 30.97
C VAL A 52 5.05 -1.17 31.62
N THR A 53 5.07 -1.11 32.96
CA THR A 53 5.65 0.01 33.71
C THR A 53 7.16 0.15 33.60
N THR A 54 7.85 -0.87 33.09
CA THR A 54 9.32 -0.92 32.96
C THR A 54 9.79 -1.06 31.52
N ASP A 55 8.86 -1.25 30.59
CA ASP A 55 9.13 -1.37 29.16
C ASP A 55 9.00 0.02 28.54
N GLU A 56 10.09 0.55 27.99
CA GLU A 56 10.18 1.92 27.48
C GLU A 56 9.09 2.22 26.45
N HIS A 57 8.87 1.31 25.49
CA HIS A 57 7.88 1.48 24.45
C HIS A 57 6.46 1.21 24.94
N ALA A 58 6.23 0.11 25.66
CA ALA A 58 4.88 -0.22 26.13
C ALA A 58 4.35 0.80 27.13
N SER A 59 5.22 1.44 27.90
CA SER A 59 4.82 2.42 28.91
C SER A 59 4.16 3.66 28.31
N VAL A 60 4.52 4.06 27.08
CA VAL A 60 3.98 5.23 26.37
C VAL A 60 2.47 5.07 26.14
N PHE A 61 2.04 3.89 25.72
CA PHE A 61 0.65 3.62 25.31
C PHE A 61 -0.21 3.00 26.43
N LEU A 62 0.39 2.19 27.30
CA LEU A 62 -0.38 1.32 28.20
C LEU A 62 -0.38 1.77 29.67
N SER A 63 0.52 2.69 30.07
CA SER A 63 0.58 3.19 31.44
C SER A 63 -0.50 4.24 31.72
N GLN A 64 -1.22 4.05 32.81
CA GLN A 64 -2.18 5.03 33.32
C GLN A 64 -1.46 6.09 34.17
N GLY A 65 -1.88 7.35 34.09
CA GLY A 65 -1.27 8.45 34.84
C GLY A 65 -2.21 9.65 35.03
N PRO A 66 -1.68 10.78 35.55
CA PRO A 66 -2.44 12.03 35.69
C PRO A 66 -3.04 12.50 34.37
N HIS A 67 -2.26 12.48 33.30
CA HIS A 67 -2.63 12.98 31.98
C HIS A 67 -2.52 11.87 30.91
N ARG A 68 -2.75 10.61 31.30
CA ARG A 68 -2.70 9.42 30.42
C ARG A 68 -3.79 8.43 30.81
N ILE A 69 -4.57 7.99 29.83
CA ILE A 69 -5.68 7.03 30.03
C ILE A 69 -5.13 5.64 30.36
N GLY A 70 -4.06 5.21 29.66
CA GLY A 70 -3.47 3.89 29.78
C GLY A 70 -4.24 2.82 29.02
N ARG A 71 -4.04 1.53 29.31
CA ARG A 71 -4.53 0.43 28.45
C ARG A 71 -6.04 0.15 28.39
N ARG A 72 -6.90 0.86 29.14
CA ARG A 72 -8.34 0.55 29.25
C ARG A 72 -9.20 1.69 28.75
N TYR A 73 -10.09 1.38 27.82
CA TYR A 73 -10.99 2.35 27.19
C TYR A 73 -12.41 1.81 27.15
N LYS A 74 -13.40 2.68 27.34
CA LYS A 74 -14.78 2.44 26.99
C LYS A 74 -14.91 2.45 25.47
N LYS A 75 -15.53 1.40 24.93
CA LYS A 75 -15.73 1.14 23.50
C LYS A 75 -17.16 0.68 23.25
N VAL A 76 -17.54 0.56 21.99
CA VAL A 76 -18.79 -0.07 21.57
C VAL A 76 -18.49 -1.21 20.60
N VAL A 77 -19.16 -2.36 20.76
CA VAL A 77 -18.89 -3.58 19.97
C VAL A 77 -20.18 -4.25 19.50
N TYR A 78 -20.07 -5.02 18.43
CA TYR A 78 -21.12 -5.94 17.99
C TYR A 78 -21.02 -7.29 18.72
N LEU A 79 -22.13 -7.75 19.27
CA LEU A 79 -22.25 -9.06 19.93
C LEU A 79 -23.36 -9.89 19.26
N GLN A 80 -23.17 -11.20 19.14
CA GLN A 80 -24.15 -12.10 18.55
C GLN A 80 -25.01 -12.78 19.62
N TYR A 81 -26.29 -12.97 19.32
CA TYR A 81 -27.25 -13.65 20.18
C TYR A 81 -27.90 -14.84 19.45
N THR A 82 -28.44 -15.79 20.22
CA THR A 82 -29.11 -16.96 19.65
C THR A 82 -30.41 -16.64 18.93
N ASP A 83 -31.09 -15.57 19.34
CA ASP A 83 -32.42 -15.18 18.86
C ASP A 83 -32.74 -13.72 19.22
N GLU A 84 -33.91 -13.25 18.77
CA GLU A 84 -34.42 -11.88 18.95
C GLU A 84 -34.79 -11.53 20.41
N SER A 85 -34.66 -12.45 21.38
CA SER A 85 -34.79 -12.09 22.80
C SER A 85 -33.56 -11.32 23.32
N TYR A 86 -32.41 -11.45 22.64
CA TYR A 86 -31.12 -10.88 23.03
C TYR A 86 -30.69 -11.23 24.46
N THR A 87 -31.07 -12.42 24.95
CA THR A 87 -30.77 -12.87 26.32
C THR A 87 -29.53 -13.75 26.42
N LYS A 88 -29.26 -14.58 25.40
CA LYS A 88 -28.14 -15.52 25.37
C LYS A 88 -27.15 -15.15 24.27
N GLU A 89 -25.99 -14.66 24.67
CA GLU A 89 -24.87 -14.35 23.78
C GLU A 89 -24.23 -15.63 23.22
N ILE A 90 -23.83 -15.58 21.95
CA ILE A 90 -22.97 -16.59 21.31
C ILE A 90 -21.52 -16.14 21.50
N ALA A 91 -20.75 -16.95 22.24
CA ALA A 91 -19.36 -16.65 22.54
C ALA A 91 -18.51 -16.58 21.26
N LYS A 92 -17.74 -15.49 21.14
CA LYS A 92 -16.75 -15.30 20.07
C LYS A 92 -15.48 -16.10 20.37
N PRO A 93 -14.73 -16.57 19.35
CA PRO A 93 -13.38 -17.07 19.56
C PRO A 93 -12.49 -15.99 20.21
N SER A 94 -11.61 -16.38 21.12
CA SER A 94 -10.78 -15.43 21.88
C SER A 94 -9.87 -14.56 21.01
N TRP A 95 -9.36 -15.12 19.91
CA TRP A 95 -8.49 -14.41 18.95
C TRP A 95 -9.25 -13.34 18.15
N LEU A 96 -10.58 -13.34 18.15
CA LEU A 96 -11.37 -12.34 17.40
C LEU A 96 -11.38 -10.97 18.09
N GLY A 97 -11.04 -10.94 19.39
CA GLY A 97 -10.94 -9.71 20.17
C GLY A 97 -12.23 -8.89 20.20
N PHE A 98 -12.12 -7.57 20.00
CA PHE A 98 -13.30 -6.71 20.01
C PHE A 98 -14.14 -6.80 18.73
N LEU A 99 -13.61 -7.37 17.64
CA LEU A 99 -14.33 -7.47 16.37
C LEU A 99 -15.70 -8.12 16.54
N GLY A 100 -16.66 -7.68 15.74
CA GLY A 100 -17.99 -8.27 15.66
C GLY A 100 -17.97 -9.75 15.22
N PRO A 101 -19.09 -10.47 15.42
CA PRO A 101 -19.21 -11.87 14.99
C PRO A 101 -18.91 -12.05 13.50
N VAL A 102 -18.26 -13.16 13.15
CA VAL A 102 -17.95 -13.46 11.74
C VAL A 102 -19.24 -13.88 11.03
N LEU A 103 -19.66 -13.08 10.07
CA LEU A 103 -20.79 -13.41 9.19
C LEU A 103 -20.27 -14.23 8.01
N LYS A 104 -20.98 -15.31 7.65
CA LYS A 104 -20.61 -16.16 6.51
C LYS A 104 -21.82 -16.43 5.63
N ALA A 105 -21.63 -16.38 4.31
CA ALA A 105 -22.64 -16.73 3.33
C ALA A 105 -22.02 -17.34 2.07
N GLU A 106 -22.75 -18.25 1.43
CA GLU A 106 -22.37 -18.80 0.13
C GLU A 106 -23.09 -18.07 -1.01
N VAL A 107 -22.59 -18.24 -2.24
CA VAL A 107 -23.25 -17.69 -3.44
C VAL A 107 -24.71 -18.14 -3.51
N GLY A 108 -25.60 -17.15 -3.62
CA GLY A 108 -27.04 -17.29 -3.65
C GLY A 108 -27.73 -17.19 -2.29
N ASP A 109 -26.99 -17.20 -1.18
CA ASP A 109 -27.57 -17.04 0.15
C ASP A 109 -27.98 -15.58 0.43
N SER A 110 -28.98 -15.42 1.29
CA SER A 110 -29.36 -14.13 1.86
C SER A 110 -29.04 -14.10 3.36
N ILE A 111 -28.35 -13.05 3.79
CA ILE A 111 -28.01 -12.77 5.17
C ILE A 111 -29.08 -11.84 5.74
N ILE A 112 -29.81 -12.30 6.75
CA ILE A 112 -30.85 -11.53 7.44
C ILE A 112 -30.32 -11.20 8.82
N ILE A 113 -30.21 -9.91 9.14
CA ILE A 113 -29.61 -9.45 10.40
C ILE A 113 -30.64 -8.65 11.17
N HIS A 114 -31.04 -9.16 12.33
CA HIS A 114 -31.84 -8.42 13.30
C HIS A 114 -30.89 -7.67 14.24
N LEU A 115 -30.73 -6.38 14.00
CA LEU A 115 -29.91 -5.48 14.81
C LEU A 115 -30.76 -4.89 15.93
N LYS A 116 -30.21 -4.86 17.15
CA LYS A 116 -30.73 -4.05 18.27
C LYS A 116 -29.65 -3.18 18.86
N ASN A 117 -29.92 -1.88 18.96
CA ASN A 117 -28.98 -0.95 19.55
C ASN A 117 -29.22 -0.80 21.06
N PHE A 118 -28.29 -1.26 21.88
CA PHE A 118 -28.32 -1.08 23.34
C PHE A 118 -27.35 0.01 23.83
N ALA A 119 -26.60 0.64 22.93
CA ALA A 119 -25.65 1.70 23.27
C ALA A 119 -26.36 3.04 23.47
N SER A 120 -25.60 4.04 23.93
CA SER A 120 -26.12 5.37 24.26
C SER A 120 -26.32 6.29 23.04
N ARG A 121 -25.87 5.89 21.86
CA ARG A 121 -25.84 6.69 20.63
C ARG A 121 -26.45 5.92 19.45
N PRO A 122 -26.98 6.60 18.42
CA PRO A 122 -27.40 5.94 17.19
C PRO A 122 -26.21 5.31 16.47
N TYR A 123 -26.41 4.09 15.95
CA TYR A 123 -25.41 3.35 15.18
C TYR A 123 -26.09 2.55 14.08
N SER A 124 -25.34 2.05 13.10
CA SER A 124 -25.87 1.32 11.96
C SER A 124 -25.08 0.03 11.67
N LEU A 125 -25.33 -0.56 10.49
CA LEU A 125 -24.66 -1.74 10.00
C LEU A 125 -24.54 -1.70 8.47
N HIS A 126 -23.37 -1.34 7.96
CA HIS A 126 -23.03 -1.25 6.55
C HIS A 126 -22.13 -2.41 6.12
N PRO A 127 -22.49 -3.20 5.10
CA PRO A 127 -21.67 -4.30 4.62
C PRO A 127 -20.80 -3.94 3.41
N HIS A 128 -19.69 -4.65 3.26
CA HIS A 128 -18.94 -4.72 2.00
C HIS A 128 -19.18 -6.07 1.30
N GLY A 129 -18.98 -6.11 -0.02
CA GLY A 129 -18.90 -7.37 -0.77
C GLY A 129 -20.22 -8.11 -1.03
N VAL A 130 -21.35 -7.47 -0.76
CA VAL A 130 -22.70 -8.06 -0.92
C VAL A 130 -23.67 -7.04 -1.50
N PHE A 131 -24.73 -7.55 -2.12
CA PHE A 131 -25.81 -6.70 -2.62
C PHE A 131 -26.82 -6.38 -1.52
N TYR A 132 -27.35 -5.16 -1.53
CA TYR A 132 -28.42 -4.70 -0.66
C TYR A 132 -29.29 -3.67 -1.36
N ASP A 133 -30.54 -3.56 -0.93
CA ASP A 133 -31.40 -2.43 -1.27
C ASP A 133 -31.11 -1.26 -0.32
N LYS A 134 -31.56 -0.05 -0.68
CA LYS A 134 -31.33 1.17 0.11
C LYS A 134 -31.88 1.15 1.55
N LEU A 135 -32.77 0.22 1.89
CA LEU A 135 -33.27 -0.03 3.26
C LEU A 135 -32.38 -0.95 4.10
N SER A 136 -31.27 -1.41 3.54
CA SER A 136 -30.34 -2.36 4.15
C SER A 136 -28.89 -1.97 3.89
N GLU A 137 -28.66 -0.70 3.57
CA GLU A 137 -27.33 -0.16 3.35
C GLU A 137 -26.66 0.24 4.65
N GLY A 138 -27.41 0.85 5.57
CA GLY A 138 -26.92 1.28 6.87
C GLY A 138 -25.91 2.42 6.82
N ALA A 139 -25.99 3.33 5.86
CA ALA A 139 -25.06 4.46 5.72
C ALA A 139 -25.80 5.78 5.51
N PHE A 140 -25.58 6.74 6.41
CA PHE A 140 -26.23 8.04 6.33
C PHE A 140 -25.46 9.00 5.40
N TYR A 141 -26.08 9.40 4.29
CA TYR A 141 -25.59 10.45 3.41
C TYR A 141 -26.71 11.06 2.54
N PRO A 142 -26.46 12.20 1.85
CA PRO A 142 -27.43 12.81 0.92
C PRO A 142 -27.59 11.99 -0.37
N ASP A 143 -28.42 10.97 -0.29
CA ASP A 143 -28.69 9.95 -1.31
C ASP A 143 -30.02 10.15 -2.06
N LYS A 144 -30.76 11.21 -1.73
CA LYS A 144 -32.10 11.54 -2.25
C LYS A 144 -33.18 10.49 -1.95
N THR A 145 -32.99 9.66 -0.94
CA THR A 145 -34.03 8.71 -0.51
C THR A 145 -35.05 9.35 0.43
N SER A 146 -36.26 8.76 0.51
CA SER A 146 -37.31 9.20 1.44
C SER A 146 -36.97 8.81 2.89
N GLU A 147 -37.52 9.49 3.90
CA GLU A 147 -37.32 9.16 5.32
C GLU A 147 -37.54 7.68 5.68
N ARG A 148 -38.51 7.00 5.03
CA ARG A 148 -38.74 5.57 5.23
C ARG A 148 -37.51 4.72 4.88
N LEU A 149 -36.79 5.10 3.83
CA LEU A 149 -35.59 4.44 3.32
C LEU A 149 -34.32 4.86 4.07
N LYS A 150 -34.44 5.64 5.15
CA LYS A 150 -33.31 6.07 6.01
C LYS A 150 -33.36 5.45 7.41
N LEU A 151 -34.29 4.52 7.64
CA LEU A 151 -34.44 3.85 8.95
C LEU A 151 -33.25 2.94 9.28
N ASP A 152 -32.54 2.48 8.26
CA ASP A 152 -31.32 1.67 8.37
C ASP A 152 -30.07 2.50 8.65
N ASP A 153 -30.03 3.74 8.18
CA ASP A 153 -28.87 4.64 8.24
C ASP A 153 -28.39 4.96 9.65
N ALA A 154 -29.31 4.99 10.63
CA ALA A 154 -29.01 5.32 12.02
C ALA A 154 -30.06 4.73 12.97
N VAL A 155 -29.77 3.55 13.54
CA VAL A 155 -30.67 2.89 14.50
C VAL A 155 -30.52 3.55 15.88
N PRO A 156 -31.58 4.18 16.42
CA PRO A 156 -31.48 4.94 17.67
C PRO A 156 -31.27 4.02 18.89
N PRO A 157 -30.81 4.56 20.03
CA PRO A 157 -30.73 3.83 21.30
C PRO A 157 -32.06 3.13 21.65
N GLY A 158 -32.00 1.84 21.95
CA GLY A 158 -33.16 0.98 22.21
C GLY A 158 -33.93 0.53 20.96
N GLY A 159 -33.61 1.08 19.79
CA GLY A 159 -34.22 0.75 18.51
C GLY A 159 -33.75 -0.57 17.92
N THR A 160 -34.48 -1.04 16.91
CA THR A 160 -34.20 -2.27 16.17
C THR A 160 -34.37 -2.05 14.68
N HIS A 161 -33.54 -2.69 13.86
CA HIS A 161 -33.70 -2.71 12.40
C HIS A 161 -33.34 -4.08 11.84
N THR A 162 -33.89 -4.44 10.69
CA THR A 162 -33.54 -5.69 9.99
C THR A 162 -32.87 -5.38 8.66
N TYR A 163 -31.62 -5.81 8.51
CA TYR A 163 -30.84 -5.69 7.28
C TYR A 163 -30.94 -7.00 6.48
N THR A 164 -31.13 -6.90 5.17
CA THR A 164 -31.11 -8.05 4.26
C THR A 164 -30.06 -7.84 3.19
N TRP A 165 -29.06 -8.71 3.18
CA TRP A 165 -27.96 -8.68 2.21
C TRP A 165 -27.97 -9.97 1.40
N THR A 166 -27.68 -9.90 0.10
CA THR A 166 -27.69 -11.07 -0.78
C THR A 166 -26.34 -11.25 -1.45
N VAL A 167 -25.81 -12.46 -1.40
CA VAL A 167 -24.59 -12.83 -2.13
C VAL A 167 -24.98 -13.21 -3.54
N LYS A 168 -25.24 -12.21 -4.38
CA LYS A 168 -25.55 -12.43 -5.79
C LYS A 168 -24.34 -13.06 -6.53
N PRO A 169 -24.55 -13.85 -7.60
CA PRO A 169 -23.47 -14.48 -8.35
C PRO A 169 -22.39 -13.51 -8.86
N GLU A 170 -22.76 -12.26 -9.14
CA GLU A 170 -21.85 -11.21 -9.63
C GLU A 170 -20.91 -10.66 -8.54
N TYR A 171 -21.26 -10.87 -7.27
CA TYR A 171 -20.54 -10.41 -6.07
C TYR A 171 -19.76 -11.58 -5.42
N ALA A 172 -19.89 -12.77 -6.01
CA ALA A 172 -19.26 -13.98 -5.53
C ALA A 172 -17.77 -14.05 -5.90
N PRO A 173 -16.97 -14.81 -5.13
CA PRO A 173 -15.59 -15.09 -5.51
C PRO A 173 -15.50 -15.68 -6.93
N THR A 174 -14.68 -15.08 -7.78
CA THR A 174 -14.45 -15.51 -9.16
C THR A 174 -13.61 -16.79 -9.21
N LYS A 175 -13.36 -17.32 -10.41
CA LYS A 175 -12.50 -18.51 -10.58
C LYS A 175 -11.06 -18.26 -10.09
N GLY A 176 -10.54 -17.05 -10.25
CA GLY A 176 -9.19 -16.68 -9.82
C GLY A 176 -9.08 -16.41 -8.31
N ASP A 177 -10.20 -16.17 -7.66
CA ASP A 177 -10.24 -15.87 -6.23
C ASP A 177 -10.15 -17.12 -5.35
N ALA A 178 -9.78 -16.89 -4.10
CA ALA A 178 -9.91 -17.88 -3.04
C ALA A 178 -11.35 -18.41 -2.92
N ASN A 179 -11.50 -19.55 -2.24
CA ASN A 179 -12.82 -20.16 -2.04
C ASN A 179 -13.77 -19.29 -1.23
N CYS A 180 -13.23 -18.46 -0.34
CA CYS A 180 -13.96 -17.41 0.35
C CYS A 180 -13.17 -16.12 0.28
N LEU A 181 -13.87 -15.00 0.09
CA LEU A 181 -13.30 -13.65 0.14
C LEU A 181 -13.55 -13.02 1.51
N THR A 182 -12.60 -12.21 1.96
CA THR A 182 -12.73 -11.38 3.16
C THR A 182 -13.41 -10.07 2.80
N TRP A 183 -14.43 -9.70 3.57
CA TRP A 183 -15.07 -8.40 3.59
C TRP A 183 -15.29 -7.98 5.04
N ILE A 184 -15.79 -6.76 5.23
CA ILE A 184 -16.14 -6.22 6.55
C ILE A 184 -17.59 -5.76 6.59
N TYR A 185 -18.05 -5.49 7.79
CA TYR A 185 -19.20 -4.65 8.05
C TYR A 185 -18.90 -3.73 9.24
N HIS A 186 -19.47 -2.53 9.24
CA HIS A 186 -19.23 -1.54 10.30
C HIS A 186 -20.40 -0.56 10.43
N SER A 187 -20.42 0.26 11.48
CA SER A 187 -21.39 1.38 11.57
C SER A 187 -20.91 2.53 10.68
N HIS A 188 -21.86 3.22 10.07
CA HIS A 188 -21.61 4.19 9.00
C HIS A 188 -22.45 5.46 9.15
N GLY A 189 -22.69 5.88 10.41
CA GLY A 189 -23.21 7.22 10.70
C GLY A 189 -22.09 8.25 10.56
N ASP A 190 -21.06 8.11 11.40
CA ASP A 190 -19.75 8.76 11.24
C ASP A 190 -18.71 7.63 11.21
N ALA A 191 -18.48 7.04 10.04
CA ALA A 191 -17.78 5.77 9.91
C ALA A 191 -16.40 5.77 10.61
N PRO A 192 -15.52 6.78 10.45
CA PRO A 192 -14.25 6.82 11.18
C PRO A 192 -14.44 6.78 12.70
N ARG A 193 -15.30 7.64 13.26
CA ARG A 193 -15.53 7.69 14.72
C ARG A 193 -16.19 6.43 15.25
N ASP A 194 -17.12 5.86 14.50
CA ASP A 194 -17.81 4.62 14.84
C ASP A 194 -16.83 3.43 14.87
N ILE A 195 -15.92 3.35 13.89
CA ILE A 195 -14.88 2.33 13.79
C ILE A 195 -13.86 2.48 14.92
N TYR A 196 -13.32 3.70 15.15
CA TYR A 196 -12.40 3.95 16.26
C TYR A 196 -13.02 3.64 17.61
N SER A 197 -14.34 3.85 17.76
CA SER A 197 -15.08 3.45 18.96
C SER A 197 -15.28 1.93 19.09
N GLY A 198 -15.11 1.15 18.02
CA GLY A 198 -15.04 -0.32 18.04
C GLY A 198 -16.05 -1.06 17.15
N LEU A 199 -16.89 -0.36 16.38
CA LEU A 199 -17.94 -0.98 15.56
C LEU A 199 -17.46 -1.48 14.21
N ILE A 200 -16.81 -2.64 14.22
CA ILE A 200 -16.34 -3.32 13.02
C ILE A 200 -16.38 -4.83 13.19
N GLY A 201 -16.71 -5.57 12.14
CA GLY A 201 -16.69 -7.02 12.09
C GLY A 201 -16.40 -7.56 10.69
N ALA A 202 -16.21 -8.87 10.57
CA ALA A 202 -15.85 -9.51 9.31
C ALA A 202 -17.00 -10.26 8.67
N LEU A 203 -17.07 -10.20 7.35
CA LEU A 203 -18.03 -10.89 6.50
C LEU A 203 -17.27 -11.74 5.47
N LEU A 204 -17.57 -13.03 5.39
CA LEU A 204 -16.99 -13.93 4.40
C LEU A 204 -18.03 -14.34 3.37
N THR A 205 -17.76 -14.09 2.09
CA THR A 205 -18.55 -14.61 0.98
C THR A 205 -17.82 -15.76 0.31
N CYS A 206 -18.48 -16.91 0.20
CA CYS A 206 -17.86 -18.18 -0.20
C CYS A 206 -18.49 -18.76 -1.47
N LYS A 207 -17.68 -19.50 -2.23
CA LYS A 207 -18.17 -20.43 -3.25
C LYS A 207 -19.03 -21.52 -2.59
N LYS A 208 -20.01 -22.04 -3.33
CA LYS A 208 -20.97 -23.03 -2.82
C LYS A 208 -20.26 -24.31 -2.33
N GLY A 209 -20.51 -24.71 -1.08
CA GLY A 209 -19.94 -25.91 -0.45
C GLY A 209 -18.42 -25.87 -0.21
N ALA A 210 -17.78 -24.70 -0.25
CA ALA A 210 -16.32 -24.62 -0.34
C ALA A 210 -15.57 -24.79 1.00
N ARG A 211 -16.20 -24.50 2.15
CA ARG A 211 -15.55 -24.46 3.49
C ARG A 211 -15.22 -25.84 4.10
N THR A 212 -14.76 -26.77 3.29
CA THR A 212 -14.19 -28.07 3.74
C THR A 212 -12.72 -28.22 3.33
N ASP A 213 -12.14 -27.18 2.73
CA ASP A 213 -10.81 -27.14 2.13
C ASP A 213 -9.67 -26.83 3.12
N VAL A 214 -9.97 -26.20 4.26
CA VAL A 214 -8.98 -25.86 5.30
C VAL A 214 -9.42 -26.33 6.70
N ASP A 215 -8.44 -26.47 7.61
CA ASP A 215 -8.65 -26.92 8.98
C ASP A 215 -9.19 -25.80 9.89
N LYS A 216 -8.71 -24.56 9.71
CA LYS A 216 -9.11 -23.38 10.50
C LYS A 216 -9.18 -22.11 9.66
N ASP A 217 -10.04 -21.19 10.10
CA ASP A 217 -10.06 -19.78 9.70
C ASP A 217 -9.55 -18.92 10.85
N PHE A 218 -8.71 -17.93 10.52
CA PHE A 218 -8.43 -16.82 11.41
C PHE A 218 -8.75 -15.51 10.71
N ILE A 219 -9.40 -14.60 11.42
CA ILE A 219 -9.66 -13.23 10.97
C ILE A 219 -8.79 -12.31 11.79
N LEU A 220 -7.98 -11.49 11.14
CA LEU A 220 -7.15 -10.48 11.79
C LEU A 220 -7.32 -9.12 11.14
N MET A 221 -7.62 -8.13 11.97
CA MET A 221 -7.60 -6.71 11.67
C MET A 221 -6.29 -6.12 12.16
N PHE A 222 -5.58 -5.42 11.29
CA PHE A 222 -4.46 -4.55 11.63
C PHE A 222 -4.93 -3.11 11.58
N SER A 223 -4.74 -2.37 12.66
CA SER A 223 -5.26 -1.00 12.76
C SER A 223 -4.52 -0.20 13.82
N VAL A 224 -4.29 1.09 13.57
CA VAL A 224 -3.97 2.09 14.57
C VAL A 224 -5.29 2.70 15.06
N ILE A 225 -5.81 2.20 16.18
CA ILE A 225 -7.07 2.68 16.75
C ILE A 225 -6.81 4.00 17.46
N ASP A 226 -7.20 5.12 16.83
CA ASP A 226 -7.11 6.45 17.41
C ASP A 226 -8.28 6.72 18.38
N GLU A 227 -8.03 6.50 19.67
CA GLU A 227 -9.02 6.78 20.72
C GLU A 227 -9.27 8.28 20.92
N ASN A 228 -8.46 9.16 20.32
CA ASN A 228 -8.75 10.59 20.29
C ASN A 228 -9.95 10.92 19.40
N GLN A 229 -10.28 10.06 18.44
CA GLN A 229 -11.43 10.19 17.55
C GLN A 229 -12.63 9.35 18.02
N SER A 230 -12.51 8.60 19.12
CA SER A 230 -13.63 7.83 19.66
C SER A 230 -14.73 8.73 20.23
N TRP A 231 -15.98 8.30 20.08
CA TRP A 231 -17.15 8.90 20.75
C TRP A 231 -17.02 8.93 22.29
N TYR A 232 -16.14 8.13 22.87
CA TYR A 232 -15.97 7.98 24.32
C TYR A 232 -14.70 8.66 24.86
N GLN A 233 -14.00 9.48 24.07
CA GLN A 233 -12.76 10.13 24.49
C GLN A 233 -12.91 10.88 25.82
N GLU A 234 -13.92 11.74 25.95
CA GLU A 234 -14.16 12.54 27.16
C GLU A 234 -14.49 11.65 28.37
N GLU A 235 -15.33 10.62 28.18
CA GLU A 235 -15.68 9.66 29.24
C GLU A 235 -14.44 8.87 29.70
N ASN A 236 -13.55 8.52 28.78
CA ASN A 236 -12.31 7.82 29.07
C ASN A 236 -11.33 8.71 29.84
N ILE A 237 -11.17 9.99 29.46
CA ILE A 237 -10.38 10.96 30.23
C ILE A 237 -10.92 11.05 31.66
N GLN A 238 -12.22 11.28 31.83
CA GLN A 238 -12.83 11.42 33.16
C GLN A 238 -12.73 10.15 34.01
N SER A 239 -12.77 8.97 33.39
CA SER A 239 -12.77 7.69 34.09
C SER A 239 -11.38 7.20 34.49
N TYR A 240 -10.36 7.47 33.67
CA TYR A 240 -9.06 6.81 33.80
C TYR A 240 -7.88 7.78 34.06
N CYS A 241 -7.94 9.05 33.67
CA CYS A 241 -6.91 10.01 34.05
C CYS A 241 -7.05 10.37 35.53
N THR A 242 -5.95 10.35 36.30
CA THR A 242 -6.02 10.72 37.73
C THR A 242 -6.14 12.23 37.96
N ASP A 243 -5.83 13.04 36.95
CA ASP A 243 -6.05 14.49 36.91
C ASP A 243 -6.68 14.91 35.57
N PRO A 244 -7.98 14.61 35.36
CA PRO A 244 -8.64 14.83 34.07
C PRO A 244 -8.76 16.32 33.72
N ALA A 245 -8.76 17.22 34.71
CA ALA A 245 -8.85 18.66 34.49
C ALA A 245 -7.56 19.27 33.95
N GLY A 246 -6.42 18.61 34.17
CA GLY A 246 -5.11 19.04 33.67
C GLY A 246 -4.74 18.49 32.28
N VAL A 247 -5.59 17.66 31.68
CA VAL A 247 -5.35 17.08 30.35
C VAL A 247 -5.53 18.16 29.28
N ASP A 248 -4.50 18.34 28.45
CA ASP A 248 -4.62 19.05 27.18
C ASP A 248 -4.83 18.03 26.05
N PRO A 249 -6.02 17.96 25.43
CA PRO A 249 -6.27 17.05 24.32
C PRO A 249 -5.43 17.34 23.06
N ASN A 250 -4.79 18.51 22.99
CA ASN A 250 -3.93 18.88 21.86
C ASN A 250 -2.45 18.54 22.08
N ASP A 251 -2.06 18.13 23.29
CA ASP A 251 -0.71 17.67 23.60
C ASP A 251 -0.31 16.50 22.66
N PRO A 252 0.77 16.62 21.87
CA PRO A 252 1.19 15.56 20.94
C PRO A 252 1.43 14.23 21.64
N ASP A 253 2.04 14.24 22.83
CA ASP A 253 2.32 13.01 23.56
C ASP A 253 1.05 12.36 24.12
N PHE A 254 0.03 13.16 24.51
CA PHE A 254 -1.29 12.64 24.87
C PHE A 254 -1.97 11.99 23.66
N LYS A 255 -1.99 12.68 22.51
CA LYS A 255 -2.57 12.13 21.28
C LYS A 255 -1.91 10.82 20.90
N GLU A 256 -0.58 10.77 20.91
CA GLU A 256 0.20 9.58 20.58
C GLU A 256 -0.08 8.43 21.55
N SER A 257 -0.16 8.70 22.85
CA SER A 257 -0.48 7.68 23.85
C SER A 257 -1.85 7.00 23.66
N ASN A 258 -2.75 7.63 22.90
CA ASN A 258 -4.09 7.14 22.60
C ASN A 258 -4.21 6.50 21.20
N LYS A 259 -3.12 6.41 20.44
CA LYS A 259 -3.07 5.68 19.17
C LYS A 259 -2.67 4.23 19.41
N MET A 260 -3.65 3.34 19.46
CA MET A 260 -3.46 1.96 19.86
C MET A 260 -3.15 1.08 18.64
N HIS A 261 -1.89 0.70 18.47
CA HIS A 261 -1.38 -0.13 17.37
C HIS A 261 -1.70 -1.61 17.56
N VAL A 262 -2.82 -2.07 17.01
CA VAL A 262 -3.45 -3.33 17.45
C VAL A 262 -3.58 -4.39 16.37
N ILE A 263 -3.62 -5.64 16.82
CA ILE A 263 -4.17 -6.78 16.09
C ILE A 263 -5.45 -7.23 16.81
N ASN A 264 -6.61 -7.08 16.16
CA ASN A 264 -7.94 -7.36 16.76
C ASN A 264 -8.21 -6.66 18.10
N GLY A 265 -7.54 -5.54 18.37
CA GLY A 265 -7.61 -4.82 19.64
C GLY A 265 -6.60 -5.24 20.69
N TYR A 266 -5.58 -6.01 20.36
CA TYR A 266 -4.51 -6.36 21.31
C TYR A 266 -3.16 -5.83 20.86
N MET A 267 -2.34 -5.42 21.83
CA MET A 267 -0.98 -4.91 21.63
C MET A 267 0.06 -5.77 22.36
N PHE A 268 1.32 -5.65 21.98
CA PHE A 268 2.50 -6.23 22.64
C PHE A 268 2.36 -7.72 22.94
N GLY A 269 1.90 -8.50 21.96
CA GLY A 269 1.76 -9.96 22.06
C GLY A 269 0.53 -10.45 22.82
N ASN A 270 -0.39 -9.57 23.25
CA ASN A 270 -1.54 -9.94 24.09
C ASN A 270 -2.68 -10.67 23.35
N LEU A 271 -2.61 -10.83 22.03
CA LEU A 271 -3.61 -11.55 21.23
C LEU A 271 -3.63 -13.04 21.58
N PRO A 272 -4.75 -13.59 22.13
CA PRO A 272 -4.77 -14.97 22.61
C PRO A 272 -5.35 -15.96 21.59
N GLY A 273 -4.96 -17.23 21.69
CA GLY A 273 -5.72 -18.35 21.11
C GLY A 273 -5.46 -18.64 19.62
N ILE A 274 -4.30 -18.28 19.09
CA ILE A 274 -3.88 -18.69 17.74
C ILE A 274 -3.07 -20.00 17.82
N GLU A 275 -3.78 -21.11 17.73
CA GLU A 275 -3.20 -22.46 17.76
C GLU A 275 -3.37 -23.16 16.41
N LEU A 276 -2.25 -23.55 15.80
CA LEU A 276 -2.18 -24.17 14.49
C LEU A 276 -1.66 -25.61 14.60
N CYS A 277 -2.09 -26.43 13.64
CA CYS A 277 -1.63 -27.80 13.49
C CYS A 277 -0.62 -27.92 12.36
N LEU A 278 0.53 -28.54 12.66
CA LEU A 278 1.56 -28.84 11.67
C LEU A 278 0.97 -29.57 10.45
N ASN A 279 1.36 -29.16 9.23
CA ASN A 279 0.93 -29.75 7.95
C ASN A 279 -0.59 -29.73 7.69
N ARG A 280 -1.34 -28.83 8.34
CA ARG A 280 -2.76 -28.60 8.04
C ARG A 280 -2.96 -27.21 7.46
N THR A 281 -3.72 -27.11 6.38
CA THR A 281 -3.99 -25.83 5.71
C THR A 281 -4.84 -24.93 6.60
N VAL A 282 -4.45 -23.66 6.68
CA VAL A 282 -5.13 -22.60 7.43
C VAL A 282 -5.43 -21.46 6.46
N ALA A 283 -6.63 -20.90 6.53
CA ALA A 283 -7.00 -19.68 5.82
C ALA A 283 -6.87 -18.48 6.77
N TRP A 284 -6.15 -17.46 6.31
CA TRP A 284 -5.99 -16.17 6.97
C TRP A 284 -6.80 -15.13 6.22
N HIS A 285 -7.78 -14.56 6.91
CA HIS A 285 -8.61 -13.47 6.43
C HIS A 285 -8.12 -12.18 7.08
N LEU A 286 -7.36 -11.40 6.33
CA LEU A 286 -6.70 -10.21 6.85
C LEU A 286 -7.35 -8.96 6.29
N PHE A 287 -7.44 -7.92 7.11
CA PHE A 287 -7.83 -6.59 6.63
C PHE A 287 -7.16 -5.49 7.44
N GLY A 288 -6.85 -4.37 6.78
CA GLY A 288 -6.38 -3.16 7.44
C GLY A 288 -7.54 -2.19 7.69
N MET A 289 -7.43 -1.31 8.67
CA MET A 289 -8.44 -0.27 8.94
C MET A 289 -7.82 0.93 9.65
N GLY A 290 -8.25 2.16 9.33
CA GLY A 290 -7.84 3.38 10.01
C GLY A 290 -7.59 4.54 9.05
N SER A 291 -6.48 5.26 9.17
CA SER A 291 -6.17 6.48 8.40
C SER A 291 -4.91 6.37 7.54
N GLU A 292 -4.29 7.49 7.16
CA GLU A 292 -3.06 7.56 6.35
C GLU A 292 -1.86 6.85 6.98
N VAL A 293 -1.82 6.70 8.31
CA VAL A 293 -0.75 5.97 9.01
C VAL A 293 -0.92 4.45 8.90
N ASP A 294 -2.09 3.95 8.50
CA ASP A 294 -2.40 2.52 8.45
C ASP A 294 -1.82 1.82 7.22
N VAL A 295 -0.49 1.90 7.07
CA VAL A 295 0.30 1.04 6.18
C VAL A 295 0.86 -0.11 7.01
N HIS A 296 0.38 -1.32 6.77
CA HIS A 296 0.76 -2.50 7.54
C HIS A 296 1.49 -3.51 6.67
N SER A 297 2.61 -4.04 7.17
CA SER A 297 3.39 -5.07 6.49
C SER A 297 3.42 -6.32 7.34
N VAL A 298 2.41 -7.17 7.19
CA VAL A 298 2.15 -8.32 8.06
C VAL A 298 3.10 -9.47 7.71
N HIS A 299 4.00 -9.79 8.64
CA HIS A 299 5.00 -10.84 8.48
C HIS A 299 4.75 -12.00 9.44
N PHE A 300 4.66 -13.21 8.89
CA PHE A 300 4.55 -14.46 9.64
C PHE A 300 5.92 -15.13 9.77
N HIS A 301 6.60 -14.93 10.90
CA HIS A 301 7.97 -15.40 11.07
C HIS A 301 8.10 -16.91 10.85
N GLY A 302 9.08 -17.31 10.04
CA GLY A 302 9.41 -18.71 9.74
C GLY A 302 8.35 -19.46 8.92
N GLN A 303 7.34 -18.78 8.39
CA GLN A 303 6.30 -19.35 7.53
C GLN A 303 6.19 -18.56 6.21
N THR A 304 5.55 -19.15 5.22
CA THR A 304 5.17 -18.48 3.97
C THR A 304 3.71 -18.78 3.66
N LEU A 305 3.07 -17.90 2.90
CA LEU A 305 1.67 -17.99 2.53
C LEU A 305 1.52 -18.10 1.01
N LEU A 306 0.31 -18.46 0.58
CA LEU A 306 -0.15 -18.33 -0.79
C LEU A 306 -1.26 -17.29 -0.83
N ASP A 307 -1.03 -16.18 -1.53
CA ASP A 307 -2.03 -15.18 -1.86
C ASP A 307 -2.31 -15.25 -3.37
N ARG A 308 -3.58 -15.48 -3.75
CA ARG A 308 -4.01 -15.63 -5.16
C ARG A 308 -3.16 -16.60 -6.01
N GLY A 309 -2.58 -17.60 -5.35
CA GLY A 309 -1.71 -18.60 -5.99
C GLY A 309 -0.23 -18.21 -6.07
N HIS A 310 0.17 -17.06 -5.54
CA HIS A 310 1.53 -16.54 -5.49
C HIS A 310 2.13 -16.70 -4.10
N ARG A 311 3.42 -17.06 -4.04
CA ARG A 311 4.14 -17.28 -2.79
C ARG A 311 4.59 -15.95 -2.20
N VAL A 312 4.17 -15.69 -0.97
CA VAL A 312 4.49 -14.45 -0.23
C VAL A 312 4.86 -14.79 1.21
N ASP A 313 5.51 -13.87 1.89
CA ASP A 313 5.83 -13.96 3.33
C ASP A 313 5.39 -12.71 4.11
N VAL A 314 5.34 -11.57 3.43
CA VAL A 314 4.78 -10.31 3.90
C VAL A 314 3.51 -9.99 3.11
N LEU A 315 2.46 -9.56 3.81
CA LEU A 315 1.20 -9.09 3.23
C LEU A 315 0.99 -7.62 3.59
N SER A 316 0.83 -6.77 2.58
CA SER A 316 0.56 -5.35 2.78
C SER A 316 -0.93 -5.10 2.97
N LEU A 317 -1.30 -4.43 4.06
CA LEU A 317 -2.66 -3.98 4.34
C LEU A 317 -2.69 -2.47 4.52
N PHE A 318 -3.71 -1.85 3.95
CA PHE A 318 -4.08 -0.44 4.07
C PHE A 318 -5.42 -0.33 4.78
N ALA A 319 -5.83 0.88 5.17
CA ALA A 319 -7.20 1.14 5.59
C ALA A 319 -8.19 0.47 4.61
N ALA A 320 -9.15 -0.31 5.12
CA ALA A 320 -10.10 -1.22 4.43
C ALA A 320 -9.60 -2.07 3.23
N SER A 321 -8.31 -2.42 3.20
CA SER A 321 -7.82 -3.46 2.30
C SER A 321 -8.26 -4.85 2.79
N PHE A 322 -8.53 -5.79 1.87
CA PHE A 322 -8.98 -7.14 2.21
C PHE A 322 -8.14 -8.22 1.51
N ILE A 323 -7.57 -9.14 2.27
CA ILE A 323 -6.75 -10.25 1.77
C ILE A 323 -7.24 -11.58 2.32
N THR A 324 -7.18 -12.62 1.50
CA THR A 324 -7.34 -14.01 1.92
C THR A 324 -6.11 -14.80 1.48
N ALA A 325 -5.33 -15.29 2.44
CA ALA A 325 -4.12 -16.05 2.18
C ALA A 325 -4.15 -17.42 2.85
N ASN A 326 -3.56 -18.42 2.20
CA ASN A 326 -3.49 -19.78 2.72
C ASN A 326 -2.08 -20.10 3.23
N MET A 327 -1.99 -20.77 4.38
CA MET A 327 -0.74 -21.20 4.99
C MET A 327 -0.79 -22.69 5.30
N VAL A 328 0.35 -23.38 5.12
CA VAL A 328 0.58 -24.71 5.68
C VAL A 328 1.74 -24.59 6.68
N PRO A 329 1.50 -24.70 7.99
CA PRO A 329 2.56 -24.53 8.98
C PRO A 329 3.56 -25.70 8.93
N MET A 330 4.86 -25.39 8.78
CA MET A 330 5.90 -26.40 8.53
C MET A 330 6.84 -26.68 9.72
N ASN A 331 6.85 -25.81 10.74
CA ASN A 331 7.72 -25.96 11.91
C ASN A 331 6.95 -25.76 13.21
N THR A 332 7.11 -26.69 14.15
CA THR A 332 6.54 -26.58 15.49
C THR A 332 7.25 -25.50 16.31
N GLY A 333 6.52 -24.85 17.21
CA GLY A 333 7.06 -23.80 18.10
C GLY A 333 6.11 -22.62 18.21
N THR A 334 6.50 -21.63 19.01
CA THR A 334 5.80 -20.34 19.13
C THR A 334 6.45 -19.34 18.19
N TRP A 335 5.68 -18.72 17.31
CA TRP A 335 6.16 -17.86 16.23
C TRP A 335 5.58 -16.45 16.36
N LEU A 336 6.38 -15.46 15.97
CA LEU A 336 5.99 -14.06 15.94
C LEU A 336 5.17 -13.77 14.67
N LEU A 337 4.06 -13.08 14.87
CA LEU A 337 3.28 -12.39 13.84
C LEU A 337 3.36 -10.91 14.15
N ALA A 338 3.92 -10.11 13.24
CA ALA A 338 4.14 -8.69 13.49
C ALA A 338 3.94 -7.86 12.24
N CYS A 339 3.55 -6.61 12.42
CA CYS A 339 3.73 -5.57 11.42
C CYS A 339 5.23 -5.23 11.35
N GLN A 340 5.82 -5.17 10.16
CA GLN A 340 7.23 -4.83 9.94
C GLN A 340 7.46 -3.36 9.57
N VAL A 341 6.42 -2.53 9.68
CA VAL A 341 6.58 -1.08 9.63
C VAL A 341 7.19 -0.66 10.97
N ASN A 342 8.32 0.04 10.93
CA ASN A 342 9.20 0.20 12.10
C ASN A 342 8.51 0.83 13.31
N ASP A 343 7.76 1.91 13.11
CA ASP A 343 6.98 2.63 14.14
C ASP A 343 5.86 1.75 14.70
N HIS A 344 5.12 1.04 13.85
CA HIS A 344 4.07 0.09 14.26
C HIS A 344 4.64 -1.09 15.06
N LEU A 345 5.82 -1.59 14.67
CA LEU A 345 6.50 -2.68 15.35
C LEU A 345 6.88 -2.27 16.78
N ILE A 346 7.56 -1.14 16.95
CA ILE A 346 7.96 -0.66 18.28
C ILE A 346 6.76 -0.22 19.13
N ALA A 347 5.67 0.24 18.50
CA ALA A 347 4.42 0.57 19.17
C ALA A 347 3.59 -0.68 19.57
N GLY A 348 4.09 -1.89 19.27
CA GLY A 348 3.56 -3.13 19.82
C GLY A 348 2.54 -3.84 18.94
N MET A 349 2.52 -3.59 17.63
CA MET A 349 1.65 -4.32 16.69
C MET A 349 2.16 -5.74 16.42
N GLU A 350 2.12 -6.57 17.46
CA GLU A 350 2.72 -7.89 17.53
C GLU A 350 1.79 -8.90 18.21
N ALA A 351 1.83 -10.14 17.73
CA ALA A 351 1.10 -11.28 18.26
C ALA A 351 1.98 -12.55 18.21
N LEU A 352 1.63 -13.55 19.01
CA LEU A 352 2.27 -14.86 18.99
C LEU A 352 1.27 -15.92 18.53
N PHE A 353 1.74 -16.86 17.70
CA PHE A 353 0.96 -18.04 17.31
C PHE A 353 1.73 -19.32 17.59
N GLN A 354 1.01 -20.37 17.98
CA GLN A 354 1.61 -21.65 18.36
C GLN A 354 1.34 -22.71 17.31
N VAL A 355 2.39 -23.38 16.84
CA VAL A 355 2.29 -24.53 15.93
C VAL A 355 2.62 -25.81 16.70
N SER A 356 1.66 -26.73 16.75
CA SER A 356 1.79 -28.00 17.47
C SER A 356 1.56 -29.22 16.57
N SER A 357 2.00 -30.40 17.03
CA SER A 357 1.76 -31.67 16.33
C SER A 357 0.38 -32.23 16.71
N CYS A 358 -0.58 -32.19 15.78
CA CYS A 358 -1.97 -32.62 16.00
C CYS A 358 -2.28 -34.02 15.42
N GLY A 359 -1.29 -34.93 15.42
CA GLY A 359 -1.42 -36.30 14.89
C GLY A 359 -0.57 -36.57 13.64
N VAL A 360 -0.18 -37.84 13.44
CA VAL A 360 0.85 -38.26 12.47
C VAL A 360 0.27 -38.39 11.06
N ARG A 361 0.64 -37.48 10.16
CA ARG A 361 0.80 -37.82 8.73
C ARG A 361 2.30 -37.86 8.45
N ASN A 362 2.86 -39.06 8.43
CA ASN A 362 4.22 -39.28 7.94
C ASN A 362 4.23 -38.98 6.44
N VAL A 363 4.65 -37.77 6.07
CA VAL A 363 5.04 -37.48 4.70
C VAL A 363 6.48 -37.95 4.56
N SER A 364 6.63 -39.25 4.25
CA SER A 364 7.91 -39.82 3.83
C SER A 364 8.16 -39.43 2.38
N GLY A 365 8.86 -38.31 2.18
CA GLY A 365 9.42 -37.95 0.88
C GLY A 365 10.90 -38.31 0.83
N SER A 366 11.30 -39.22 -0.06
CA SER A 366 12.72 -39.41 -0.39
C SER A 366 13.20 -38.21 -1.20
N ALA A 367 13.63 -37.15 -0.51
CA ALA A 367 14.34 -36.06 -1.16
C ALA A 367 15.79 -36.48 -1.40
N ALA A 368 16.33 -36.13 -2.57
CA ALA A 368 17.77 -36.14 -2.80
C ALA A 368 18.48 -35.34 -1.68
N PRO A 369 19.72 -35.68 -1.31
CA PRO A 369 20.45 -34.95 -0.26
C PRO A 369 20.48 -33.45 -0.59
N PRO A 370 20.12 -32.57 0.36
CA PRO A 370 20.03 -31.14 0.12
C PRO A 370 21.41 -30.57 -0.22
N GLN A 371 21.49 -29.72 -1.25
CA GLN A 371 22.72 -28.99 -1.55
C GLN A 371 22.91 -27.90 -0.49
N VAL A 372 24.11 -27.82 0.08
CA VAL A 372 24.44 -26.75 1.05
C VAL A 372 25.08 -25.59 0.30
N ARG A 373 24.51 -24.39 0.45
CA ARG A 373 25.07 -23.14 -0.05
C ARG A 373 25.65 -22.35 1.11
N GLN A 374 26.96 -22.12 1.09
CA GLN A 374 27.67 -21.47 2.18
C GLN A 374 28.01 -20.02 1.83
N TYR A 375 27.69 -19.10 2.74
CA TYR A 375 28.03 -17.68 2.66
C TYR A 375 28.81 -17.25 3.90
N PHE A 376 29.77 -16.35 3.71
CA PHE A 376 30.57 -15.75 4.78
C PHE A 376 30.29 -14.25 4.77
N ILE A 377 29.60 -13.75 5.79
CA ILE A 377 29.13 -12.37 5.87
C ILE A 377 29.61 -11.77 7.19
N ALA A 378 30.12 -10.55 7.17
CA ALA A 378 30.41 -9.81 8.40
C ALA A 378 29.63 -8.49 8.46
N ALA A 379 29.21 -8.10 9.65
CA ALA A 379 28.76 -6.73 9.90
C ALA A 379 29.98 -5.86 10.20
N GLU A 380 30.18 -4.79 9.44
CA GLU A 380 31.32 -3.88 9.59
C GLU A 380 30.87 -2.43 9.67
N LYS A 381 31.47 -1.66 10.59
CA LYS A 381 31.29 -0.20 10.63
C LYS A 381 31.96 0.42 9.40
N VAL A 382 31.21 1.22 8.65
CA VAL A 382 31.66 1.86 7.41
C VAL A 382 31.35 3.35 7.44
N LEU A 383 32.18 4.15 6.77
CA LEU A 383 31.84 5.54 6.48
C LEU A 383 31.10 5.60 5.14
N TRP A 384 29.81 5.91 5.18
CA TRP A 384 28.94 6.00 4.03
C TRP A 384 28.82 7.43 3.51
N ASN A 385 28.74 7.60 2.20
CA ASN A 385 28.51 8.88 1.54
C ASN A 385 27.35 8.74 0.57
N TYR A 386 26.23 9.38 0.88
CA TYR A 386 24.99 9.31 0.09
C TYR A 386 25.15 9.92 -1.31
N THR A 387 26.10 10.84 -1.48
CA THR A 387 26.34 11.52 -2.77
C THR A 387 27.83 11.71 -3.00
N PRO A 388 28.54 10.69 -3.53
CA PRO A 388 29.97 10.78 -3.82
C PRO A 388 30.40 11.94 -4.73
N SER A 389 29.54 12.35 -5.67
CA SER A 389 29.84 13.47 -6.57
C SER A 389 29.67 14.85 -5.92
N GLY A 390 28.83 14.95 -4.88
CA GLY A 390 28.38 16.23 -4.30
C GLY A 390 27.44 17.04 -5.21
N LEU A 391 26.99 16.45 -6.32
CA LEU A 391 26.14 17.07 -7.32
C LEU A 391 24.85 16.26 -7.48
N ASP A 392 23.79 16.97 -7.88
CA ASP A 392 22.65 16.35 -8.55
C ASP A 392 23.07 16.03 -9.99
N VAL A 393 23.21 14.74 -10.28
CA VAL A 393 23.77 14.26 -11.55
C VAL A 393 22.81 14.56 -12.72
N SER A 394 21.51 14.70 -12.46
CA SER A 394 20.50 14.93 -13.50
C SER A 394 20.64 16.29 -14.19
N ASN A 395 20.94 17.33 -13.41
CA ASN A 395 21.02 18.73 -13.88
C ASN A 395 22.40 19.37 -13.66
N ASN A 396 23.35 18.62 -13.11
CA ASN A 396 24.72 19.05 -12.81
C ASN A 396 24.80 20.28 -11.87
N VAL A 397 23.91 20.31 -10.86
CA VAL A 397 23.85 21.39 -9.85
C VAL A 397 24.43 20.91 -8.51
N SER A 398 25.11 21.80 -7.79
CA SER A 398 25.61 21.51 -6.44
C SER A 398 24.47 21.25 -5.46
N LEU A 399 24.59 20.19 -4.66
CA LEU A 399 23.63 19.84 -3.62
C LEU A 399 23.65 20.79 -2.41
N THR A 400 24.67 21.64 -2.31
CA THR A 400 24.80 22.65 -1.23
C THR A 400 24.50 24.06 -1.74
N LYS A 401 23.73 24.19 -2.83
CA LYS A 401 23.35 25.48 -3.37
C LYS A 401 22.34 26.14 -2.42
N ASN A 402 22.63 27.37 -2.00
CA ASN A 402 21.78 28.12 -1.07
C ASN A 402 20.33 28.23 -1.58
N GLY A 403 19.37 27.86 -0.74
CA GLY A 403 17.94 27.89 -1.01
C GLY A 403 17.44 26.75 -1.90
N SER A 404 18.28 25.75 -2.20
CA SER A 404 17.83 24.52 -2.87
C SER A 404 17.31 23.49 -1.88
N GLN A 405 16.39 22.62 -2.31
CA GLN A 405 15.86 21.57 -1.44
C GLN A 405 16.92 20.59 -0.96
N SER A 406 17.91 20.29 -1.81
CA SER A 406 19.04 19.42 -1.44
C SER A 406 19.95 20.01 -0.36
N GLU A 407 19.95 21.34 -0.17
CA GLU A 407 20.71 21.98 0.91
C GLU A 407 20.21 21.56 2.30
N LEU A 408 18.94 21.17 2.43
CA LEU A 408 18.39 20.64 3.67
C LEU A 408 19.19 19.41 4.16
N TYR A 409 19.53 18.51 3.24
CA TYR A 409 20.18 17.23 3.56
C TYR A 409 21.72 17.30 3.49
N PHE A 410 22.25 18.11 2.57
CA PHE A 410 23.69 18.14 2.28
C PHE A 410 24.42 19.39 2.81
N GLY A 411 23.66 20.42 3.21
CA GLY A 411 24.18 21.63 3.85
C GLY A 411 24.71 21.39 5.26
N LYS A 412 25.42 22.39 5.79
CA LYS A 412 25.99 22.38 7.15
C LYS A 412 25.56 23.56 8.02
N SER A 413 24.71 24.44 7.47
CA SER A 413 24.10 25.55 8.20
C SER A 413 23.11 25.04 9.24
N GLY A 414 22.95 25.75 10.37
CA GLY A 414 21.96 25.43 11.39
C GLY A 414 22.16 24.07 12.05
N GLY A 415 23.41 23.69 12.34
CA GLY A 415 23.71 22.43 13.05
C GLY A 415 23.63 21.12 12.23
N ARG A 416 23.31 21.18 10.93
CA ARG A 416 23.14 19.99 10.05
C ARG A 416 24.45 19.20 9.84
N LEU A 417 24.35 17.88 9.70
CA LEU A 417 25.51 16.97 9.58
C LEU A 417 26.06 16.87 8.14
N GLY A 418 25.19 17.02 7.13
CA GLY A 418 25.52 16.89 5.71
C GLY A 418 25.37 15.45 5.19
N GLY A 419 26.04 15.09 4.08
CA GLY A 419 25.80 13.82 3.38
C GLY A 419 26.67 12.60 3.75
N LYS A 420 27.44 12.64 4.85
CA LYS A 420 28.37 11.56 5.25
C LYS A 420 28.09 11.07 6.66
N TYR A 421 27.97 9.75 6.82
CA TYR A 421 27.57 9.13 8.08
C TYR A 421 28.36 7.84 8.34
N TRP A 422 28.77 7.64 9.58
CA TRP A 422 29.12 6.31 10.08
C TRP A 422 27.86 5.44 10.10
N LYS A 423 27.98 4.29 9.48
CA LYS A 423 26.94 3.27 9.33
C LYS A 423 27.54 1.89 9.61
N VAL A 424 26.72 0.86 9.52
CA VAL A 424 27.16 -0.54 9.51
C VAL A 424 26.63 -1.22 8.25
N GLN A 425 27.42 -2.12 7.67
CA GLN A 425 27.07 -2.81 6.42
C GLN A 425 27.38 -4.31 6.52
N TYR A 426 26.54 -5.14 5.88
CA TYR A 426 26.88 -6.54 5.60
C TYR A 426 27.87 -6.66 4.45
N VAL A 427 29.04 -7.24 4.73
CA VAL A 427 30.15 -7.41 3.79
C VAL A 427 30.42 -8.89 3.56
N ALA A 428 30.48 -9.32 2.29
CA ALA A 428 30.82 -10.69 1.93
C ALA A 428 32.34 -10.95 1.99
N TYR A 429 32.69 -12.15 2.42
CA TYR A 429 34.04 -12.70 2.45
C TYR A 429 34.14 -13.98 1.61
N THR A 430 35.36 -14.35 1.24
CA THR A 430 35.64 -15.54 0.42
C THR A 430 35.49 -16.84 1.20
N ASP A 431 35.76 -16.80 2.50
CA ASP A 431 35.86 -17.97 3.38
C ASP A 431 35.69 -17.60 4.85
N ASP A 432 35.77 -18.62 5.69
CA ASP A 432 35.52 -18.57 7.13
C ASP A 432 36.59 -17.86 7.96
N THR A 433 37.70 -17.44 7.33
CA THR A 433 38.77 -16.68 8.00
C THR A 433 38.42 -15.20 8.11
N PHE A 434 37.47 -14.72 7.31
CA PHE A 434 37.09 -13.30 7.22
C PHE A 434 38.29 -12.35 7.00
N THR A 435 39.28 -12.81 6.22
CA THR A 435 40.48 -12.02 5.88
C THR A 435 40.34 -11.32 4.53
N GLN A 436 39.85 -12.03 3.50
CA GLN A 436 39.70 -11.49 2.15
C GLN A 436 38.23 -11.17 1.83
N LYS A 437 37.93 -9.88 1.65
CA LYS A 437 36.61 -9.42 1.20
C LYS A 437 36.35 -9.90 -0.24
N LYS A 438 35.12 -10.38 -0.49
CA LYS A 438 34.66 -10.68 -1.85
C LYS A 438 34.47 -9.36 -2.58
N LYS A 439 35.24 -9.14 -3.66
CA LYS A 439 35.13 -7.93 -4.47
C LYS A 439 33.81 -7.94 -5.24
N ARG A 440 33.04 -6.84 -5.15
CA ARG A 440 31.90 -6.61 -6.03
C ARG A 440 32.41 -6.37 -7.45
N THR A 441 31.88 -7.13 -8.40
CA THR A 441 32.22 -6.98 -9.83
C THR A 441 31.13 -6.20 -10.55
N GLY A 442 31.34 -5.79 -11.80
CA GLY A 442 30.49 -4.83 -12.53
C GLY A 442 28.97 -5.01 -12.36
N ALA A 443 28.46 -6.25 -12.31
CA ALA A 443 27.04 -6.53 -12.12
C ALA A 443 26.49 -6.22 -10.70
N GLU A 444 27.35 -6.15 -9.68
CA GLU A 444 26.98 -5.94 -8.26
C GLU A 444 27.28 -4.51 -7.77
N VAL A 445 27.84 -3.65 -8.63
CA VAL A 445 28.22 -2.27 -8.26
C VAL A 445 27.01 -1.45 -7.79
N HIS A 446 25.84 -1.69 -8.41
CA HIS A 446 24.59 -1.02 -8.08
C HIS A 446 24.09 -1.33 -6.66
N LEU A 447 24.56 -2.39 -6.00
CA LEU A 447 24.06 -2.78 -4.67
C LEU A 447 24.31 -1.70 -3.60
N GLY A 448 25.29 -0.81 -3.80
CA GLY A 448 25.51 0.31 -2.88
C GLY A 448 25.66 -0.11 -1.41
N ILE A 449 24.79 0.36 -0.53
CA ILE A 449 24.85 0.02 0.89
C ILE A 449 24.32 -1.39 1.19
N LEU A 450 23.54 -2.01 0.30
CA LEU A 450 22.99 -3.35 0.50
C LEU A 450 24.07 -4.37 0.82
N GLY A 451 23.71 -5.39 1.60
CA GLY A 451 24.49 -6.60 1.75
C GLY A 451 24.63 -7.42 0.46
N PRO A 452 25.48 -8.47 0.46
CA PRO A 452 25.60 -9.37 -0.69
C PRO A 452 24.30 -10.13 -1.00
N VAL A 453 24.00 -10.35 -2.29
CA VAL A 453 22.88 -11.18 -2.70
C VAL A 453 23.11 -12.64 -2.29
N MET A 454 22.24 -13.17 -1.43
CA MET A 454 22.18 -14.60 -1.13
C MET A 454 21.21 -15.27 -2.09
N LYS A 455 21.63 -16.35 -2.77
CA LYS A 455 20.81 -17.09 -3.73
C LYS A 455 20.68 -18.54 -3.28
N MET A 456 19.49 -19.11 -3.35
CA MET A 456 19.25 -20.54 -3.10
C MET A 456 18.11 -21.11 -3.94
N GLU A 457 18.08 -22.44 -4.09
CA GLU A 457 16.97 -23.14 -4.73
C GLU A 457 16.09 -23.87 -3.71
N VAL A 458 14.86 -24.20 -4.12
CA VAL A 458 13.98 -25.08 -3.34
C VAL A 458 14.64 -26.43 -3.07
N GLY A 459 14.70 -26.80 -1.79
CA GLY A 459 15.37 -28.01 -1.30
C GLY A 459 16.82 -27.80 -0.86
N ASP A 460 17.40 -26.60 -1.06
CA ASP A 460 18.74 -26.28 -0.57
C ASP A 460 18.74 -25.95 0.93
N ILE A 461 19.91 -26.08 1.54
CA ILE A 461 20.21 -25.55 2.86
C ILE A 461 21.13 -24.35 2.70
N LEU A 462 20.67 -23.19 3.15
CA LEU A 462 21.46 -21.98 3.19
C LEU A 462 22.19 -21.90 4.54
N GLN A 463 23.52 -21.90 4.49
CA GLN A 463 24.38 -21.79 5.67
C GLN A 463 25.13 -20.47 5.64
N VAL A 464 24.85 -19.58 6.59
CA VAL A 464 25.47 -18.25 6.67
C VAL A 464 26.36 -18.18 7.89
N SER A 465 27.67 -18.13 7.66
CA SER A 465 28.65 -17.87 8.71
C SER A 465 28.75 -16.36 8.89
N PHE A 466 28.22 -15.88 10.00
CA PHE A 466 28.17 -14.46 10.35
C PHE A 466 29.22 -14.12 11.41
N LEU A 467 30.08 -13.15 11.11
CA LEU A 467 31.04 -12.59 12.06
C LEU A 467 30.69 -11.13 12.34
N ASN A 468 30.48 -10.77 13.60
CA ASN A 468 30.24 -9.39 13.95
C ASN A 468 31.56 -8.64 14.16
N LYS A 469 31.97 -7.83 13.18
CA LYS A 469 33.15 -6.95 13.28
C LYS A 469 32.80 -5.51 13.69
N ALA A 470 31.53 -5.23 13.93
CA ALA A 470 31.06 -3.93 14.39
C ALA A 470 31.11 -3.84 15.93
N ASN A 471 30.57 -2.77 16.48
CA ASN A 471 30.70 -2.40 17.90
C ASN A 471 29.42 -2.60 18.73
N ARG A 472 28.40 -3.26 18.19
CA ARG A 472 27.11 -3.55 18.82
C ARG A 472 26.67 -4.97 18.53
N ASN A 473 25.75 -5.50 19.32
CA ASN A 473 25.12 -6.79 19.04
C ASN A 473 24.27 -6.67 17.78
N TYR A 474 24.42 -7.62 16.86
CA TYR A 474 23.66 -7.67 15.61
C TYR A 474 23.26 -9.11 15.29
N SER A 475 22.30 -9.29 14.40
CA SER A 475 21.87 -10.61 13.93
C SER A 475 21.75 -10.66 12.41
N ILE A 476 21.27 -11.79 11.89
CA ILE A 476 20.72 -11.90 10.54
C ILE A 476 19.41 -12.68 10.64
N GLN A 477 18.32 -12.04 10.23
CA GLN A 477 16.97 -12.58 10.13
C GLN A 477 16.57 -12.60 8.66
N ALA A 478 16.05 -13.74 8.20
CA ALA A 478 15.71 -13.94 6.78
C ALA A 478 14.19 -13.96 6.57
N HIS A 479 13.75 -13.27 5.52
CA HIS A 479 12.41 -13.37 4.95
C HIS A 479 12.27 -14.62 4.08
N GLY A 480 11.05 -15.14 3.94
CA GLY A 480 10.71 -16.23 3.02
C GLY A 480 11.35 -17.61 3.28
N LEU A 481 12.14 -17.78 4.35
CA LEU A 481 12.84 -19.03 4.66
C LEU A 481 12.23 -19.75 5.85
N GLN A 482 12.38 -21.07 5.87
CA GLN A 482 12.06 -21.89 7.04
C GLN A 482 13.34 -22.16 7.85
N TYR A 483 13.21 -22.12 9.17
CA TYR A 483 14.33 -22.34 10.07
C TYR A 483 13.88 -22.93 11.40
N LYS A 484 14.82 -23.56 12.12
CA LYS A 484 14.58 -23.97 13.51
C LYS A 484 14.78 -22.76 14.42
N LYS A 485 14.12 -22.76 15.58
CA LYS A 485 14.19 -21.68 16.56
C LYS A 485 15.61 -21.28 16.98
N GLN A 486 16.52 -22.22 17.13
CA GLN A 486 17.93 -21.93 17.42
C GLN A 486 18.67 -21.12 16.34
N TYR A 487 18.15 -21.04 15.11
CA TYR A 487 18.73 -20.28 13.98
C TYR A 487 17.89 -19.05 13.60
N GLU A 488 16.95 -18.66 14.46
CA GLU A 488 16.16 -17.43 14.31
C GLU A 488 17.01 -16.22 14.73
N GLY A 489 16.97 -15.16 13.91
CA GLY A 489 17.70 -13.91 14.14
C GLY A 489 16.94 -12.89 15.00
N ALA A 490 15.67 -13.17 15.33
CA ALA A 490 14.80 -12.32 16.13
C ALA A 490 14.68 -12.81 17.59
N THR A 491 14.51 -11.86 18.52
CA THR A 491 14.37 -12.13 19.96
C THR A 491 12.94 -11.86 20.40
N TYR A 492 12.28 -12.85 21.00
CA TYR A 492 10.97 -12.74 21.65
C TYR A 492 10.72 -13.94 22.58
N GLN A 493 9.74 -13.84 23.48
CA GLN A 493 9.37 -14.93 24.38
C GLN A 493 8.70 -16.09 23.61
N ASP A 494 9.45 -17.15 23.34
CA ASP A 494 8.95 -18.35 22.63
C ASP A 494 8.99 -19.64 23.47
N GLY A 495 9.49 -19.55 24.71
CA GLY A 495 9.58 -20.68 25.63
C GLY A 495 10.81 -21.59 25.45
N GLU A 496 11.70 -21.33 24.47
CA GLU A 496 12.95 -22.12 24.32
C GLU A 496 14.08 -21.64 25.25
N LYS A 497 14.70 -22.59 25.97
CA LYS A 497 15.85 -22.33 26.87
C LYS A 497 17.17 -22.59 26.14
N ASN A 498 17.59 -21.69 25.25
CA ASN A 498 18.93 -21.75 24.63
C ASN A 498 19.80 -20.60 25.19
N THR A 499 20.48 -20.85 26.30
CA THR A 499 20.98 -19.85 27.25
C THR A 499 22.32 -19.20 26.89
N VAL A 500 22.36 -17.86 26.94
CA VAL A 500 23.44 -17.09 27.58
C VAL A 500 22.83 -16.40 28.80
N PRO A 501 23.41 -16.49 30.01
CA PRO A 501 22.93 -15.75 31.16
C PRO A 501 23.41 -14.29 31.07
N GLU A 502 22.59 -13.43 30.47
CA GLU A 502 22.68 -11.98 30.65
C GLU A 502 21.52 -11.49 31.54
N PRO A 503 21.58 -10.27 32.11
CA PRO A 503 20.61 -9.81 33.12
C PRO A 503 19.17 -9.65 32.62
N GLN A 504 18.90 -9.94 31.34
CA GLN A 504 17.70 -9.49 30.60
C GLN A 504 16.87 -10.62 29.94
N GLY A 505 17.15 -11.90 30.23
CA GLY A 505 16.31 -13.03 29.80
C GLY A 505 16.99 -14.04 28.88
N ASN A 506 16.27 -15.10 28.50
CA ASN A 506 16.77 -16.20 27.66
C ASN A 506 16.94 -15.75 26.19
N VAL A 507 18.06 -15.11 25.85
CA VAL A 507 18.34 -14.65 24.47
C VAL A 507 19.00 -15.75 23.64
N LYS A 508 18.50 -15.98 22.42
CA LYS A 508 19.10 -16.93 21.47
C LYS A 508 20.45 -16.39 20.97
N LYS A 509 21.48 -17.23 20.94
CA LYS A 509 22.83 -16.82 20.46
C LYS A 509 22.84 -16.22 19.06
N GLY A 510 21.93 -16.64 18.18
CA GLY A 510 21.79 -16.10 16.83
C GLY A 510 21.02 -14.78 16.76
N SER A 511 20.17 -14.46 17.75
CA SER A 511 19.37 -13.24 17.71
C SER A 511 20.10 -12.01 18.25
N GLN A 512 21.19 -12.22 18.99
CA GLN A 512 22.14 -11.20 19.40
C GLN A 512 23.55 -11.76 19.34
N VAL A 513 24.28 -11.49 18.26
CA VAL A 513 25.69 -11.90 18.12
C VAL A 513 26.58 -10.74 18.60
N PRO A 514 27.34 -10.90 19.69
CA PRO A 514 28.16 -9.83 20.24
C PRO A 514 29.32 -9.40 19.31
N PRO A 515 29.89 -8.19 19.51
CA PRO A 515 31.11 -7.77 18.83
C PRO A 515 32.25 -8.79 18.96
N GLY A 516 32.87 -9.15 17.84
CA GLY A 516 33.96 -10.13 17.75
C GLY A 516 33.51 -11.59 17.71
N GLU A 517 32.24 -11.88 18.00
CA GLU A 517 31.70 -13.23 18.01
C GLU A 517 31.19 -13.67 16.64
N LYS A 518 31.09 -14.99 16.48
CA LYS A 518 30.66 -15.64 15.25
C LYS A 518 29.49 -16.57 15.49
N PHE A 519 28.50 -16.53 14.61
CA PHE A 519 27.35 -17.44 14.60
C PHE A 519 27.14 -18.05 13.21
N VAL A 520 26.60 -19.26 13.15
CA VAL A 520 26.32 -19.95 11.88
C VAL A 520 24.81 -20.22 11.79
N TYR A 521 24.15 -19.46 10.92
CA TYR A 521 22.74 -19.68 10.60
C TYR A 521 22.58 -20.86 9.64
N ARG A 522 21.49 -21.60 9.81
CA ARG A 522 21.11 -22.69 8.91
C ARG A 522 19.62 -22.61 8.62
N TRP A 523 19.31 -22.24 7.39
CA TRP A 523 17.95 -22.05 6.89
C TRP A 523 17.68 -23.00 5.72
N GLN A 524 16.42 -23.26 5.45
CA GLN A 524 15.98 -24.13 4.37
C GLN A 524 14.80 -23.51 3.64
N VAL A 525 14.62 -23.89 2.37
CA VAL A 525 13.41 -23.58 1.61
C VAL A 525 12.74 -24.88 1.25
N THR A 526 11.58 -25.09 1.85
CA THR A 526 10.68 -26.20 1.54
C THR A 526 9.61 -25.75 0.55
N ASP A 527 9.11 -24.53 0.73
CA ASP A 527 8.09 -23.89 -0.10
C ASP A 527 8.70 -22.71 -0.85
N GLY A 528 9.03 -22.89 -2.14
CA GLY A 528 9.53 -21.81 -2.99
C GLY A 528 8.46 -21.23 -3.92
N PRO A 529 8.90 -20.63 -5.05
CA PRO A 529 8.01 -20.05 -6.04
C PRO A 529 6.95 -21.06 -6.50
N SER A 530 5.69 -20.65 -6.48
CA SER A 530 4.55 -21.41 -6.97
C SER A 530 4.62 -21.62 -8.50
N VAL A 531 3.59 -22.24 -9.08
CA VAL A 531 3.48 -22.36 -10.55
C VAL A 531 3.17 -21.03 -11.25
N ASN A 532 2.54 -20.08 -10.53
CA ASN A 532 2.16 -18.78 -11.07
C ASN A 532 3.28 -17.73 -10.91
N ASP A 533 4.24 -17.99 -10.02
CA ASP A 533 5.34 -17.08 -9.74
C ASP A 533 6.41 -17.05 -10.85
N PRO A 534 7.29 -16.04 -10.87
CA PRO A 534 8.52 -16.11 -11.63
C PRO A 534 9.44 -17.27 -11.17
N PRO A 535 10.46 -17.66 -11.96
CA PRO A 535 11.41 -18.71 -11.59
C PRO A 535 12.14 -18.47 -10.27
N CYS A 536 12.30 -17.20 -9.88
CA CYS A 536 12.90 -16.78 -8.63
C CYS A 536 12.07 -15.67 -7.99
N LEU A 537 11.93 -15.73 -6.67
CA LEU A 537 11.35 -14.69 -5.84
C LEU A 537 12.46 -14.04 -5.03
N SER A 538 12.50 -12.71 -5.01
CA SER A 538 13.32 -11.99 -4.05
C SER A 538 12.70 -12.07 -2.64
N TYR A 539 13.54 -11.88 -1.65
CA TYR A 539 13.23 -11.66 -0.26
C TYR A 539 14.31 -10.71 0.27
N LEU A 540 14.22 -10.34 1.54
CA LEU A 540 15.26 -9.57 2.21
C LEU A 540 15.83 -10.34 3.41
N TYR A 541 16.99 -9.91 3.87
CA TYR A 541 17.50 -10.29 5.17
C TYR A 541 18.01 -9.04 5.87
N TYR A 542 17.92 -8.99 7.18
CA TYR A 542 18.18 -7.80 7.97
C TYR A 542 18.65 -8.19 9.37
N SER A 543 19.20 -7.25 10.13
CA SER A 543 19.43 -7.47 11.55
C SER A 543 18.16 -7.11 12.32
N SER A 544 17.75 -8.02 13.19
CA SER A 544 16.56 -7.86 14.06
C SER A 544 16.95 -8.00 15.52
N SER A 545 18.17 -7.61 15.89
CA SER A 545 18.55 -7.46 17.28
C SER A 545 17.82 -6.28 17.89
N GLU A 546 17.76 -5.15 17.17
CA GLU A 546 16.84 -4.03 17.37
C GLU A 546 16.44 -3.51 15.98
N ALA A 547 15.37 -4.05 15.41
CA ALA A 547 15.08 -3.98 13.98
C ALA A 547 15.07 -2.55 13.40
N GLU A 548 14.40 -1.60 14.06
CA GLU A 548 14.34 -0.19 13.65
C GLU A 548 15.74 0.45 13.59
N LYS A 549 16.52 0.36 14.66
CA LYS A 549 17.83 0.99 14.74
C LYS A 549 18.85 0.29 13.84
N ASP A 550 18.79 -1.04 13.76
CA ASP A 550 19.70 -1.84 12.96
C ASP A 550 19.53 -1.58 11.46
N THR A 551 18.29 -1.52 10.99
CA THR A 551 17.97 -1.24 9.59
C THR A 551 18.36 0.19 9.21
N ASN A 552 17.97 1.20 10.00
CA ASN A 552 18.40 2.60 9.78
C ASN A 552 19.93 2.77 9.84
N SER A 553 20.63 1.96 10.65
CA SER A 553 22.09 1.95 10.69
C SER A 553 22.75 1.31 9.44
N GLY A 554 22.01 0.51 8.66
CA GLY A 554 22.43 -0.04 7.36
C GLY A 554 22.48 -1.58 7.23
N LEU A 555 21.92 -2.35 8.18
CA LEU A 555 21.95 -3.81 8.15
C LEU A 555 20.75 -4.44 7.44
N PHE A 556 20.82 -4.46 6.11
CA PHE A 556 19.86 -5.14 5.26
C PHE A 556 20.54 -5.65 3.97
N GLY A 557 19.94 -6.65 3.32
CA GLY A 557 20.41 -7.14 2.04
C GLY A 557 19.39 -8.04 1.33
N PRO A 558 19.58 -8.27 0.02
CA PRO A 558 18.66 -9.07 -0.79
C PRO A 558 18.94 -10.57 -0.70
N LEU A 559 17.86 -11.35 -0.70
CA LEU A 559 17.83 -12.80 -0.75
C LEU A 559 17.03 -13.23 -1.98
N LEU A 560 17.41 -14.32 -2.64
CA LEU A 560 16.73 -14.82 -3.83
C LEU A 560 16.49 -16.32 -3.68
N VAL A 561 15.23 -16.73 -3.83
CA VAL A 561 14.80 -18.12 -3.74
C VAL A 561 14.24 -18.55 -5.09
N CYS A 562 14.89 -19.51 -5.72
CA CYS A 562 14.58 -19.99 -7.05
C CYS A 562 14.00 -21.40 -7.06
N ARG A 563 13.27 -21.74 -8.12
CA ARG A 563 12.90 -23.14 -8.38
C ARG A 563 14.16 -24.00 -8.56
N ARG A 564 14.03 -25.28 -8.23
CA ARG A 564 15.12 -26.25 -8.36
C ARG A 564 15.62 -26.36 -9.80
N GLY A 565 16.92 -26.28 -10.00
CA GLY A 565 17.62 -26.33 -11.28
C GLY A 565 17.82 -24.97 -11.95
N THR A 566 17.17 -23.89 -11.50
CA THR A 566 17.21 -22.57 -12.14
C THR A 566 18.60 -21.93 -12.07
N LEU A 567 19.25 -21.91 -10.91
CA LEU A 567 20.57 -21.31 -10.70
C LEU A 567 21.68 -22.08 -11.43
N ASN A 568 21.51 -23.38 -11.63
CA ASN A 568 22.48 -24.20 -12.38
C ASN A 568 22.34 -24.00 -13.91
N THR A 569 21.14 -23.68 -14.42
CA THR A 569 20.92 -23.30 -15.83
C THR A 569 21.38 -21.89 -16.18
N GLU A 570 21.51 -20.98 -15.21
CA GLU A 570 22.04 -19.62 -15.42
C GLU A 570 23.48 -19.60 -15.97
N VAL A 571 24.25 -20.68 -15.78
CA VAL A 571 25.61 -20.79 -16.36
C VAL A 571 25.56 -20.92 -17.89
N ARG A 572 24.42 -21.33 -18.48
CA ARG A 572 24.30 -21.61 -19.93
C ARG A 572 23.73 -20.44 -20.76
N ASN A 573 23.00 -19.49 -20.17
CA ASN A 573 22.31 -18.38 -20.87
C ASN A 573 22.84 -16.96 -20.51
N ARG A 574 24.08 -16.87 -20.02
CA ARG A 574 24.69 -15.65 -19.45
C ARG A 574 24.89 -14.43 -20.38
N ALA A 575 24.61 -14.53 -21.67
CA ALA A 575 24.99 -13.47 -22.61
C ALA A 575 24.01 -12.28 -22.65
N THR A 576 22.73 -12.45 -22.28
CA THR A 576 21.67 -11.46 -22.55
C THR A 576 20.71 -11.16 -21.37
N GLU A 577 20.96 -11.70 -20.17
CA GLU A 577 20.13 -11.47 -18.97
C GLU A 577 20.87 -10.66 -17.90
N ARG A 578 20.24 -9.59 -17.41
CA ARG A 578 20.76 -8.68 -16.38
C ARG A 578 19.82 -8.69 -15.17
N GLU A 579 20.38 -8.71 -13.96
CA GLU A 579 19.61 -8.63 -12.71
C GLU A 579 20.04 -7.39 -11.91
N PHE A 580 19.08 -6.61 -11.42
CA PHE A 580 19.30 -5.45 -10.56
C PHE A 580 18.45 -5.54 -9.29
N PHE A 581 19.00 -5.10 -8.16
CA PHE A 581 18.33 -5.03 -6.86
C PHE A 581 18.27 -3.58 -6.41
N LEU A 582 17.08 -3.03 -6.21
CA LEU A 582 16.87 -1.67 -5.75
C LEU A 582 16.02 -1.66 -4.48
N LEU A 583 16.61 -1.20 -3.38
CA LEU A 583 15.92 -0.89 -2.15
C LEU A 583 15.62 0.60 -2.11
N PHE A 584 14.33 0.93 -2.00
CA PHE A 584 13.84 2.27 -1.74
C PHE A 584 13.54 2.39 -0.24
N SER A 585 14.13 3.39 0.41
CA SER A 585 13.97 3.62 1.85
C SER A 585 14.37 5.05 2.22
N VAL A 586 13.61 5.67 3.13
CA VAL A 586 14.00 6.87 3.86
C VAL A 586 14.86 6.42 5.05
N LEU A 587 16.19 6.47 4.87
CA LEU A 587 17.12 6.08 5.92
C LEU A 587 17.21 7.19 6.97
N ASP A 588 16.56 6.99 8.11
CA ASP A 588 16.54 7.94 9.21
C ASP A 588 17.79 7.81 10.09
N GLU A 589 18.77 8.69 9.87
CA GLU A 589 20.00 8.68 10.66
C GLU A 589 19.79 9.14 12.11
N ASN A 590 18.64 9.71 12.46
CA ASN A 590 18.28 10.01 13.85
C ASN A 590 18.05 8.73 14.66
N LEU A 591 17.56 7.67 13.99
CA LEU A 591 17.34 6.35 14.60
C LEU A 591 18.57 5.43 14.48
N SER A 592 19.62 5.87 13.81
CA SER A 592 20.88 5.15 13.69
C SER A 592 21.59 5.02 15.04
N TRP A 593 22.15 3.83 15.31
CA TRP A 593 23.02 3.60 16.46
C TRP A 593 24.24 4.52 16.50
N TYR A 594 24.59 5.10 15.36
CA TYR A 594 25.77 5.93 15.17
C TYR A 594 25.46 7.43 15.17
N LEU A 595 24.24 7.87 15.48
CA LEU A 595 23.89 9.30 15.53
C LEU A 595 24.89 10.09 16.39
N ASN A 596 25.19 9.63 17.61
CA ASN A 596 26.14 10.30 18.49
C ASN A 596 27.56 10.36 17.93
N ASP A 597 28.02 9.29 17.26
CA ASP A 597 29.31 9.27 16.58
C ASP A 597 29.33 10.25 15.40
N ASN A 598 28.21 10.38 14.69
CA ASN A 598 28.03 11.28 13.57
C ASN A 598 28.00 12.74 14.01
N ILE A 599 27.26 13.08 15.07
CA ILE A 599 27.26 14.42 15.68
C ILE A 599 28.68 14.78 16.14
N LYS A 600 29.40 13.85 16.79
CA LYS A 600 30.78 14.10 17.22
C LYS A 600 31.73 14.31 16.03
N THR A 601 31.51 13.64 14.91
CA THR A 601 32.40 13.70 13.74
C THR A 601 32.10 14.89 12.83
N TYR A 602 30.82 15.22 12.63
CA TYR A 602 30.34 16.15 11.61
C TYR A 602 29.53 17.32 12.14
N GLY A 603 28.98 17.21 13.36
CA GLY A 603 28.18 18.24 14.01
C GLY A 603 29.00 19.43 14.52
N ASN A 604 28.28 20.43 15.00
CA ASN A 604 28.84 21.66 15.56
C ASN A 604 28.04 22.09 16.81
N LYS A 605 28.28 23.30 17.33
CA LYS A 605 27.61 23.78 18.56
C LYS A 605 26.11 24.04 18.41
N GLU A 606 25.62 24.18 17.19
CA GLU A 606 24.22 24.40 16.83
C GLU A 606 23.48 23.08 16.56
N SER A 607 24.18 21.94 16.51
CA SER A 607 23.56 20.63 16.32
C SER A 607 22.71 20.26 17.53
N ASP A 608 21.38 20.26 17.35
CA ASP A 608 20.40 19.92 18.39
C ASP A 608 19.49 18.79 17.91
N VAL A 609 19.47 17.69 18.65
CA VAL A 609 18.68 16.49 18.33
C VAL A 609 17.18 16.70 18.48
N ASN A 610 16.76 17.72 19.24
CA ASN A 610 15.35 18.05 19.43
C ASN A 610 14.83 19.06 18.41
N ASN A 611 15.70 19.59 17.55
CA ASN A 611 15.32 20.53 16.52
C ASN A 611 14.77 19.80 15.28
N GLU A 612 13.59 20.20 14.81
CA GLU A 612 12.92 19.57 13.67
C GLU A 612 13.74 19.68 12.37
N ASP A 613 14.36 20.84 12.09
CA ASP A 613 15.22 21.00 10.90
C ASP A 613 16.43 20.07 10.94
N PHE A 614 17.00 19.82 12.13
CA PHE A 614 18.08 18.86 12.33
C PHE A 614 17.59 17.44 12.05
N GLN A 615 16.44 17.04 12.61
CA GLN A 615 15.86 15.72 12.36
C GLN A 615 15.56 15.51 10.87
N MET A 616 14.92 16.47 10.22
CA MET A 616 14.62 16.43 8.80
C MET A 616 15.90 16.35 7.95
N SER A 617 16.97 17.06 8.31
CA SER A 617 18.24 17.00 7.57
C SER A 617 18.90 15.62 7.55
N ASN A 618 18.52 14.75 8.50
CA ASN A 618 19.07 13.41 8.68
C ASN A 618 18.18 12.29 8.08
N LYS A 619 17.03 12.64 7.47
CA LYS A 619 16.14 11.70 6.78
C LYS A 619 16.57 11.54 5.31
N MET A 620 17.38 10.53 5.03
CA MET A 620 18.05 10.36 3.73
C MET A 620 17.22 9.50 2.77
N HIS A 621 16.51 10.17 1.85
CA HIS A 621 15.61 9.57 0.85
C HIS A 621 16.39 8.85 -0.27
N ALA A 622 16.76 7.59 -0.05
CA ALA A 622 17.81 6.92 -0.83
C ALA A 622 17.34 5.67 -1.58
N VAL A 623 17.98 5.41 -2.72
CA VAL A 623 17.94 4.10 -3.39
C VAL A 623 19.30 3.43 -3.25
N ASN A 624 19.34 2.25 -2.62
CA ASN A 624 20.57 1.53 -2.28
C ASN A 624 21.60 2.41 -1.52
N GLY A 625 21.11 3.38 -0.74
CA GLY A 625 21.95 4.32 0.01
C GLY A 625 22.50 5.50 -0.81
N PHE A 626 22.08 5.70 -2.07
CA PHE A 626 22.47 6.86 -2.87
C PHE A 626 21.29 7.79 -3.13
N MET A 627 21.57 9.07 -3.42
CA MET A 627 20.57 10.10 -3.69
C MET A 627 20.95 10.93 -4.93
N TYR A 628 19.99 11.66 -5.51
CA TYR A 628 20.18 12.66 -6.56
C TYR A 628 21.05 12.16 -7.74
N GLY A 629 20.74 10.99 -8.28
CA GLY A 629 21.45 10.46 -9.45
C GLY A 629 22.80 9.79 -9.20
N ASN A 630 23.22 9.62 -7.94
CA ASN A 630 24.56 9.12 -7.61
C ASN A 630 24.72 7.58 -7.61
N LEU A 631 23.65 6.80 -7.84
CA LEU A 631 23.67 5.33 -7.89
C LEU A 631 24.42 4.83 -9.15
N PRO A 632 25.55 4.11 -9.02
CA PRO A 632 26.30 3.62 -10.16
C PRO A 632 25.81 2.25 -10.66
N GLY A 633 26.16 1.90 -11.91
CA GLY A 633 26.12 0.50 -12.38
C GLY A 633 24.79 0.02 -12.94
N LEU A 634 23.83 0.92 -13.20
CA LEU A 634 22.57 0.62 -13.90
C LEU A 634 22.74 0.72 -15.42
N ASP A 635 23.63 -0.11 -15.98
CA ASP A 635 23.93 -0.15 -17.41
C ASP A 635 23.43 -1.45 -18.05
N MET A 636 22.69 -1.35 -19.15
CA MET A 636 22.19 -2.48 -19.92
C MET A 636 22.22 -2.21 -21.42
N CYS A 637 21.98 -3.25 -22.23
CA CYS A 637 21.91 -3.14 -23.67
C CYS A 637 20.45 -3.14 -24.13
N LYS A 638 20.17 -2.39 -25.21
CA LYS A 638 18.86 -2.43 -25.88
C LYS A 638 18.55 -3.86 -26.30
N GLY A 639 17.38 -4.36 -25.90
CA GLY A 639 16.92 -5.72 -26.17
C GLY A 639 17.30 -6.77 -25.12
N ASP A 640 18.15 -6.43 -24.14
CA ASP A 640 18.45 -7.31 -23.00
C ASP A 640 17.17 -7.73 -22.28
N ARG A 641 17.17 -8.93 -21.71
CA ARG A 641 16.16 -9.29 -20.71
C ARG A 641 16.67 -8.81 -19.36
N VAL A 642 15.95 -7.89 -18.74
CA VAL A 642 16.34 -7.28 -17.47
C VAL A 642 15.33 -7.68 -16.40
N VAL A 643 15.83 -8.22 -15.29
CA VAL A 643 15.03 -8.53 -14.11
C VAL A 643 15.36 -7.50 -13.03
N TRP A 644 14.32 -6.83 -12.54
CA TRP A 644 14.42 -5.87 -11.46
C TRP A 644 13.79 -6.47 -10.20
N HIS A 645 14.58 -6.54 -9.14
CA HIS A 645 14.15 -6.88 -7.79
C HIS A 645 14.02 -5.59 -7.01
N LEU A 646 12.77 -5.21 -6.71
CA LEU A 646 12.43 -3.98 -6.01
C LEU A 646 12.10 -4.32 -4.57
N LEU A 647 12.64 -3.56 -3.62
CA LEU A 647 12.49 -3.77 -2.19
C LEU A 647 12.08 -2.45 -1.53
N GLY A 648 11.22 -2.54 -0.51
CA GLY A 648 10.90 -1.42 0.39
C GLY A 648 11.28 -1.73 1.84
N LEU A 649 11.62 -0.69 2.61
CA LEU A 649 11.98 -0.80 4.02
C LEU A 649 11.79 0.55 4.71
N GLY A 650 11.31 0.54 5.97
CA GLY A 650 11.23 1.74 6.80
C GLY A 650 9.91 1.85 7.56
N THR A 651 9.30 3.04 7.56
CA THR A 651 8.08 3.36 8.34
C THR A 651 6.85 3.52 7.44
N GLU A 652 5.73 4.01 7.97
CA GLU A 652 4.49 4.28 7.25
C GLU A 652 4.66 5.29 6.10
N VAL A 653 5.68 6.17 6.16
CA VAL A 653 6.01 7.09 5.06
C VAL A 653 6.71 6.41 3.89
N ASP A 654 7.26 5.19 4.07
CA ASP A 654 8.02 4.45 3.05
C ASP A 654 7.13 3.75 2.01
N ILE A 655 6.29 4.55 1.36
CA ILE A 655 5.43 4.16 0.26
C ILE A 655 6.08 4.61 -1.03
N HIS A 656 6.58 3.67 -1.84
CA HIS A 656 7.44 4.00 -2.97
C HIS A 656 6.82 3.63 -4.30
N GLY A 657 6.29 4.61 -5.03
CA GLY A 657 5.84 4.43 -6.41
C GLY A 657 7.01 4.46 -7.40
N ILE A 658 7.68 3.33 -7.61
CA ILE A 658 8.88 3.19 -8.43
C ILE A 658 8.53 3.26 -9.92
N TYR A 659 8.86 4.36 -10.58
CA TYR A 659 8.63 4.58 -12.01
C TYR A 659 9.90 4.39 -12.83
N PHE A 660 9.78 3.68 -13.94
CA PHE A 660 10.82 3.55 -14.96
C PHE A 660 10.47 4.40 -16.18
N GLU A 661 11.23 5.47 -16.38
CA GLU A 661 10.98 6.38 -17.49
C GLU A 661 11.25 5.72 -18.85
N GLY A 662 10.35 5.93 -19.81
CA GLY A 662 10.52 5.55 -21.20
C GLY A 662 10.39 4.05 -21.51
N ASN A 663 10.39 3.17 -20.51
CA ASN A 663 10.25 1.72 -20.66
C ASN A 663 9.18 1.17 -19.72
N THR A 664 8.45 0.15 -20.17
CA THR A 664 7.51 -0.60 -19.34
C THR A 664 8.13 -1.93 -18.91
N PHE A 665 7.57 -2.55 -17.89
CA PHE A 665 7.89 -3.88 -17.44
C PHE A 665 6.62 -4.75 -17.37
N GLN A 666 6.85 -6.06 -17.33
CA GLN A 666 5.84 -7.08 -17.13
C GLN A 666 5.88 -7.55 -15.69
N LEU A 667 4.70 -7.58 -15.06
CA LEU A 667 4.42 -8.20 -13.78
C LEU A 667 3.26 -9.16 -14.00
N GLU A 668 3.52 -10.48 -13.99
CA GLU A 668 2.46 -11.50 -14.09
C GLU A 668 1.55 -11.39 -15.34
N GLY A 669 2.14 -10.95 -16.45
CA GLY A 669 1.43 -10.71 -17.71
C GLY A 669 0.67 -9.37 -17.76
N LEU A 670 0.86 -8.50 -16.78
CA LEU A 670 0.37 -7.12 -16.75
C LEU A 670 1.48 -6.18 -17.21
N THR A 671 1.12 -5.23 -18.06
CA THR A 671 2.02 -4.17 -18.52
C THR A 671 1.93 -2.95 -17.60
N ARG A 672 3.02 -2.57 -16.94
CA ARG A 672 3.09 -1.37 -16.10
C ARG A 672 4.43 -0.65 -16.31
N ASP A 673 4.54 0.58 -15.85
CA ASP A 673 5.80 1.33 -15.80
C ASP A 673 6.10 1.91 -14.41
N THR A 674 5.14 1.84 -13.50
CA THR A 674 5.24 2.24 -12.10
C THR A 674 4.86 1.04 -11.25
N LEU A 675 5.52 0.82 -10.11
CA LEU A 675 5.22 -0.23 -9.13
C LEU A 675 5.38 0.32 -7.71
N THR A 676 4.45 0.02 -6.82
CA THR A 676 4.52 0.41 -5.42
C THR A 676 5.20 -0.66 -4.57
N VAL A 677 6.12 -0.25 -3.69
CA VAL A 677 6.65 -1.10 -2.61
C VAL A 677 6.50 -0.38 -1.27
N PHE A 678 6.28 -1.16 -0.22
CA PHE A 678 6.11 -0.76 1.18
C PHE A 678 7.18 -1.40 2.07
N PRO A 679 7.30 -1.06 3.36
CA PRO A 679 8.30 -1.65 4.25
C PRO A 679 8.28 -3.19 4.25
N HIS A 680 9.45 -3.80 4.17
CA HIS A 680 9.63 -5.25 4.10
C HIS A 680 8.98 -5.98 2.93
N THR A 681 8.46 -5.24 1.95
CA THR A 681 7.87 -5.85 0.77
C THR A 681 8.88 -5.95 -0.37
N MET A 682 8.59 -6.86 -1.28
CA MET A 682 9.44 -7.11 -2.43
C MET A 682 8.62 -7.40 -3.67
N ALA A 683 9.18 -7.05 -4.82
CA ALA A 683 8.60 -7.40 -6.10
C ALA A 683 9.69 -7.75 -7.11
N THR A 684 9.34 -8.61 -8.06
CA THR A 684 10.22 -8.99 -9.17
C THR A 684 9.50 -8.68 -10.47
N VAL A 685 10.09 -7.81 -11.29
CA VAL A 685 9.53 -7.42 -12.59
C VAL A 685 10.51 -7.67 -13.71
N THR A 686 10.00 -7.96 -14.90
CA THR A 686 10.84 -8.19 -16.09
C THR A 686 10.64 -7.12 -17.12
N MET A 687 11.73 -6.54 -17.61
CA MET A 687 11.76 -5.47 -18.59
C MET A 687 12.58 -5.91 -19.81
N GLN A 688 12.17 -5.46 -21.00
CA GLN A 688 12.99 -5.54 -22.20
C GLN A 688 13.09 -4.15 -22.83
N PRO A 689 14.19 -3.40 -22.59
CA PRO A 689 14.29 -2.03 -23.03
C PRO A 689 14.43 -1.96 -24.55
N ASP A 690 13.59 -1.16 -25.19
CA ASP A 690 13.49 -1.06 -26.66
C ASP A 690 14.07 0.24 -27.23
N SER A 691 14.48 1.15 -26.35
CA SER A 691 14.91 2.50 -26.67
C SER A 691 16.28 2.73 -26.06
N ALA A 692 17.25 3.15 -26.89
CA ALA A 692 18.58 3.47 -26.40
C ALA A 692 18.60 4.92 -25.90
N GLY A 693 19.19 5.17 -24.74
CA GLY A 693 19.15 6.46 -24.09
C GLY A 693 19.59 6.38 -22.63
N VAL A 694 19.52 7.52 -21.95
CA VAL A 694 19.59 7.62 -20.50
C VAL A 694 18.18 7.96 -20.03
N PHE A 695 17.71 7.23 -19.04
CA PHE A 695 16.35 7.30 -18.51
C PHE A 695 16.41 7.37 -16.99
N GLU A 696 15.36 7.88 -16.37
CA GLU A 696 15.25 7.92 -14.92
C GLU A 696 14.52 6.69 -14.34
N VAL A 697 14.99 6.20 -13.20
CA VAL A 697 14.25 5.38 -12.25
C VAL A 697 14.05 6.21 -10.98
N ASN A 698 12.82 6.49 -10.61
CA ASN A 698 12.50 7.40 -9.51
C ASN A 698 11.29 6.96 -8.70
N CYS A 699 11.16 7.50 -7.49
CA CYS A 699 9.94 7.43 -6.72
C CYS A 699 8.96 8.52 -7.19
N ARG A 700 7.68 8.18 -7.32
CA ARG A 700 6.62 9.10 -7.74
C ARG A 700 5.95 9.87 -6.61
N VAL A 701 6.20 9.46 -5.37
CA VAL A 701 5.85 10.25 -4.20
C VAL A 701 6.62 11.57 -4.25
N PHE A 702 5.90 12.69 -4.23
CA PHE A 702 6.48 14.00 -4.52
C PHE A 702 7.59 14.40 -3.56
N ASP A 703 7.43 14.17 -2.24
CA ASP A 703 8.50 14.47 -1.29
C ASP A 703 9.73 13.60 -1.56
N HIS A 704 9.56 12.28 -1.69
CA HIS A 704 10.65 11.36 -2.00
C HIS A 704 11.42 11.76 -3.27
N TYR A 705 10.70 12.09 -4.35
CA TYR A 705 11.29 12.52 -5.62
C TYR A 705 12.16 13.77 -5.44
N SER A 706 11.58 14.79 -4.83
CA SER A 706 12.19 16.12 -4.68
C SER A 706 13.31 16.13 -3.64
N SER A 707 13.21 15.25 -2.64
CA SER A 707 14.22 14.95 -1.61
C SER A 707 15.35 14.03 -2.10
N GLY A 708 15.30 13.53 -3.34
CA GLY A 708 16.46 12.94 -4.03
C GLY A 708 16.37 11.45 -4.35
N MET A 709 15.22 10.81 -4.17
CA MET A 709 14.98 9.39 -4.48
C MET A 709 14.79 9.14 -5.98
N ARG A 710 15.81 9.46 -6.76
CA ARG A 710 15.84 9.36 -8.23
C ARG A 710 17.24 9.06 -8.77
N HIS A 711 17.32 8.20 -9.77
CA HIS A 711 18.57 7.75 -10.39
C HIS A 711 18.45 7.53 -11.89
N GLN A 712 19.59 7.47 -12.57
CA GLN A 712 19.62 7.24 -14.02
C GLN A 712 20.02 5.79 -14.33
N TYR A 713 19.37 5.19 -15.32
CA TYR A 713 19.81 3.95 -15.95
C TYR A 713 20.10 4.17 -17.43
N SER A 714 21.11 3.48 -17.95
CA SER A 714 21.59 3.65 -19.32
C SER A 714 21.29 2.43 -20.17
N VAL A 715 20.65 2.65 -21.31
CA VAL A 715 20.39 1.62 -22.33
C VAL A 715 21.26 1.91 -23.56
N ARG A 716 22.28 1.08 -23.78
CA ARG A 716 23.25 1.25 -24.88
C ARG A 716 22.92 0.37 -26.08
N LYS A 717 23.41 0.76 -27.26
CA LYS A 717 23.37 -0.09 -28.47
C LYS A 717 24.61 -0.99 -28.47
N CYS A 718 24.49 -2.24 -28.00
CA CYS A 718 25.62 -3.15 -27.84
C CYS A 718 25.83 -4.09 -29.04
N GLU A 719 24.76 -4.61 -29.66
CA GLU A 719 24.82 -5.39 -30.90
C GLU A 719 23.79 -4.89 -31.93
N ALA A 720 24.13 -5.03 -33.21
CA ALA A 720 23.31 -4.58 -34.34
C ALA A 720 22.20 -5.59 -34.66
N GLU A 721 21.19 -5.71 -33.81
CA GLU A 721 19.99 -6.46 -34.20
C GLU A 721 19.18 -5.68 -35.25
N ARG A 722 19.15 -6.25 -36.46
CA ARG A 722 18.23 -5.93 -37.55
C ARG A 722 16.82 -6.42 -37.20
N LYS A 723 16.20 -5.95 -36.12
CA LYS A 723 14.74 -6.08 -36.01
C LYS A 723 14.10 -5.07 -36.97
N PRO A 724 13.10 -5.47 -37.78
CA PRO A 724 12.39 -4.53 -38.64
C PRO A 724 11.88 -3.39 -37.78
N GLN A 725 12.15 -2.15 -38.18
CA GLN A 725 11.60 -0.99 -37.52
C GLN A 725 10.08 -1.08 -37.61
N THR A 726 9.41 -1.24 -36.48
CA THR A 726 7.95 -1.34 -36.42
C THR A 726 7.37 -0.07 -37.05
N SER A 727 6.61 -0.21 -38.14
CA SER A 727 6.01 0.95 -38.80
C SER A 727 4.73 1.34 -38.06
N PHE A 728 4.75 2.50 -37.42
CA PHE A 728 3.57 3.12 -36.81
C PHE A 728 2.81 3.88 -37.90
N ALA A 729 2.10 3.15 -38.77
CA ALA A 729 1.52 3.72 -39.99
C ALA A 729 0.30 4.62 -39.75
N LYS A 730 -0.43 4.43 -38.64
CA LYS A 730 -1.66 5.18 -38.33
C LYS A 730 -1.37 6.24 -37.27
N VAL A 731 -1.55 7.50 -37.65
CA VAL A 731 -1.36 8.67 -36.78
C VAL A 731 -2.70 9.11 -36.21
N VAL A 732 -2.75 9.27 -34.89
CA VAL A 732 -3.90 9.79 -34.15
C VAL A 732 -3.53 11.16 -33.60
N GLN A 733 -4.23 12.20 -34.03
CA GLN A 733 -3.92 13.58 -33.70
C GLN A 733 -4.83 14.11 -32.58
N TYR A 734 -4.22 14.80 -31.61
CA TYR A 734 -4.90 15.59 -30.58
C TYR A 734 -4.38 17.03 -30.60
N PHE A 735 -5.26 18.00 -30.31
CA PHE A 735 -4.91 19.41 -30.16
C PHE A 735 -5.22 19.80 -28.72
N ILE A 736 -4.17 20.00 -27.90
CA ILE A 736 -4.31 20.23 -26.46
C ILE A 736 -3.67 21.57 -26.09
N SER A 737 -4.34 22.34 -25.24
CA SER A 737 -3.80 23.58 -24.68
C SER A 737 -3.65 23.46 -23.17
N ALA A 738 -2.63 24.12 -22.60
CA ALA A 738 -2.58 24.44 -21.18
C ALA A 738 -3.15 25.85 -20.97
N GLU A 739 -4.26 25.95 -20.24
CA GLU A 739 -5.01 27.20 -20.01
C GLU A 739 -5.11 27.51 -18.52
N GLU A 740 -4.90 28.77 -18.15
CA GLU A 740 -5.13 29.27 -16.78
C GLU A 740 -6.61 29.62 -16.57
N LEU A 741 -7.19 29.21 -15.45
CA LEU A 741 -8.57 29.51 -15.07
C LEU A 741 -8.74 29.63 -13.55
N GLU A 742 -9.87 30.19 -13.10
CA GLU A 742 -10.34 30.06 -11.71
C GLU A 742 -11.06 28.72 -11.55
N TRP A 743 -10.60 27.90 -10.61
CA TRP A 743 -11.17 26.62 -10.23
C TRP A 743 -11.80 26.74 -8.85
N ASP A 744 -13.02 26.22 -8.72
CA ASP A 744 -13.73 26.16 -7.43
C ASP A 744 -13.90 24.68 -7.05
N PHE A 745 -13.20 24.27 -5.98
CA PHE A 745 -13.24 22.90 -5.47
C PHE A 745 -14.61 22.53 -4.89
N SER A 746 -15.35 23.52 -4.35
CA SER A 746 -16.66 23.30 -3.74
C SER A 746 -17.63 24.43 -4.08
N PRO A 747 -18.18 24.46 -5.32
CA PRO A 747 -19.13 25.49 -5.74
C PRO A 747 -20.43 25.53 -4.92
N SER A 748 -20.77 24.44 -4.24
CA SER A 748 -21.90 24.34 -3.31
C SER A 748 -21.52 23.44 -2.14
N ARG A 749 -21.82 23.91 -0.92
CA ARG A 749 -21.64 23.13 0.33
C ARG A 749 -22.93 22.41 0.76
N ALA A 750 -24.00 22.45 -0.03
CA ALA A 750 -25.30 21.90 0.39
C ALA A 750 -25.23 20.40 0.75
N TRP A 751 -24.49 19.61 -0.02
CA TRP A 751 -24.29 18.18 0.24
C TRP A 751 -23.49 17.94 1.52
N GLU A 752 -22.38 18.66 1.73
CA GLU A 752 -21.56 18.59 2.94
C GLU A 752 -22.39 18.87 4.20
N LEU A 753 -23.15 19.97 4.18
CA LEU A 753 -23.94 20.39 5.33
C LEU A 753 -25.10 19.45 5.64
N GLU A 754 -25.72 18.86 4.60
CA GLU A 754 -26.75 17.82 4.78
C GLU A 754 -26.14 16.53 5.35
N LYS A 755 -24.98 16.08 4.85
CA LYS A 755 -24.29 14.87 5.33
C LYS A 755 -23.94 14.97 6.82
N HIS A 756 -23.33 16.08 7.21
CA HIS A 756 -22.86 16.26 8.59
C HIS A 756 -23.94 16.84 9.51
N ASN A 757 -25.12 17.16 8.97
CA ASN A 757 -26.22 17.80 9.69
C ASN A 757 -25.74 18.96 10.59
N THR A 758 -24.93 19.85 10.02
CA THR A 758 -24.19 20.91 10.74
C THR A 758 -24.20 22.23 9.97
N THR A 759 -23.74 23.32 10.61
CA THR A 759 -23.59 24.62 9.95
C THR A 759 -22.24 24.73 9.25
N ALA A 760 -22.11 25.69 8.33
CA ALA A 760 -20.88 25.91 7.58
C ALA A 760 -19.67 26.19 8.47
N GLU A 761 -19.87 26.84 9.62
CA GLU A 761 -18.82 27.21 10.57
C GLU A 761 -18.32 26.00 11.37
N ASN A 762 -19.24 25.08 11.71
CA ASN A 762 -18.98 23.91 12.56
C ASN A 762 -18.58 22.66 11.76
N SER A 763 -18.74 22.67 10.45
CA SER A 763 -18.31 21.57 9.60
C SER A 763 -16.78 21.45 9.57
N GLN A 764 -16.26 20.21 9.60
CA GLN A 764 -14.83 19.94 9.39
C GLN A 764 -14.34 20.47 8.04
N GLY A 765 -15.18 20.38 7.00
CA GLY A 765 -14.87 20.93 5.67
C GLY A 765 -14.62 22.44 5.66
N ASN A 766 -15.04 23.17 6.70
CA ASN A 766 -14.80 24.60 6.82
C ASN A 766 -13.31 24.95 6.85
N ILE A 767 -12.46 24.06 7.34
CA ILE A 767 -10.99 24.25 7.34
C ILE A 767 -10.49 24.49 5.92
N TYR A 768 -10.99 23.72 4.95
CA TYR A 768 -10.54 23.70 3.56
C TYR A 768 -11.32 24.68 2.67
N VAL A 769 -12.65 24.69 2.74
CA VAL A 769 -13.48 25.48 1.82
C VAL A 769 -14.00 26.80 2.42
N GLY A 770 -13.86 26.98 3.73
CA GLY A 770 -14.29 28.18 4.44
C GLY A 770 -13.34 29.35 4.24
N LYS A 771 -13.89 30.54 3.98
CA LYS A 771 -13.09 31.77 3.87
C LYS A 771 -12.83 32.36 5.27
N GLY A 772 -11.60 32.81 5.52
CA GLY A 772 -11.20 33.45 6.78
C GLY A 772 -10.10 34.49 6.58
N GLU A 773 -9.64 35.12 7.67
CA GLU A 773 -8.56 36.12 7.62
C GLU A 773 -7.25 35.54 7.08
N ASN A 774 -6.96 34.27 7.38
CA ASN A 774 -5.78 33.52 6.92
C ASN A 774 -6.18 32.23 6.16
N ARG A 775 -7.30 32.22 5.42
CA ARG A 775 -7.79 31.06 4.65
C ARG A 775 -8.36 31.49 3.30
N ILE A 776 -7.82 30.94 2.20
CA ILE A 776 -8.19 31.30 0.82
C ILE A 776 -9.65 30.91 0.53
N GLY A 777 -10.08 29.74 0.98
CA GLY A 777 -11.40 29.16 0.70
C GLY A 777 -11.37 28.29 -0.55
N SER A 778 -12.52 27.99 -1.16
CA SER A 778 -12.61 26.96 -2.21
C SER A 778 -12.08 27.33 -3.59
N LYS A 779 -11.69 28.58 -3.84
CA LYS A 779 -11.38 29.11 -5.18
C LYS A 779 -9.89 29.39 -5.37
N TYR A 780 -9.32 28.81 -6.42
CA TYR A 780 -7.91 28.93 -6.75
C TYR A 780 -7.72 29.16 -8.25
N LYS A 781 -6.78 30.04 -8.61
CA LYS A 781 -6.21 30.09 -9.95
C LYS A 781 -5.40 28.81 -10.20
N LYS A 782 -5.70 28.11 -11.29
CA LYS A 782 -5.09 26.84 -11.69
C LYS A 782 -4.75 26.85 -13.17
N VAL A 783 -4.01 25.84 -13.62
CA VAL A 783 -3.75 25.59 -15.05
C VAL A 783 -4.19 24.17 -15.41
N VAL A 784 -4.88 24.00 -16.54
CA VAL A 784 -5.49 22.71 -16.90
C VAL A 784 -5.33 22.41 -18.39
N TYR A 785 -5.31 21.13 -18.74
CA TYR A 785 -5.35 20.69 -20.13
C TYR A 785 -6.76 20.76 -20.71
N ARG A 786 -6.91 21.31 -21.92
CA ARG A 786 -8.17 21.37 -22.67
C ARG A 786 -7.97 21.00 -24.14
N GLU A 787 -8.97 20.36 -24.72
CA GLU A 787 -8.94 19.90 -26.12
C GLU A 787 -9.52 20.96 -27.08
N TYR A 788 -8.92 21.07 -28.25
CA TYR A 788 -9.34 21.93 -29.36
C TYR A 788 -9.66 21.11 -30.62
N THR A 789 -10.40 21.71 -31.55
CA THR A 789 -10.80 21.06 -32.80
C THR A 789 -9.66 20.87 -33.79
N ASP A 790 -8.67 21.77 -33.78
CA ASP A 790 -7.60 21.85 -34.77
C ASP A 790 -6.40 22.68 -34.27
N ALA A 791 -5.36 22.77 -35.11
CA ALA A 791 -4.11 23.46 -34.83
C ALA A 791 -4.22 24.99 -34.74
N THR A 792 -5.38 25.59 -35.05
CA THR A 792 -5.57 27.04 -34.88
C THR A 792 -5.79 27.43 -33.42
N PHE A 793 -6.23 26.49 -32.58
CA PHE A 793 -6.61 26.73 -31.19
C PHE A 793 -7.66 27.84 -31.02
N SER A 794 -8.55 27.99 -32.00
CA SER A 794 -9.63 28.99 -31.99
C SER A 794 -10.91 28.48 -31.32
N THR A 795 -11.25 27.20 -31.51
CA THR A 795 -12.49 26.60 -31.03
C THR A 795 -12.21 25.49 -30.04
N ARG A 796 -12.55 25.72 -28.76
CA ARG A 796 -12.45 24.71 -27.72
C ARG A 796 -13.48 23.61 -27.96
N LYS A 797 -13.05 22.35 -27.88
CA LYS A 797 -13.94 21.21 -28.04
C LYS A 797 -14.82 21.09 -26.80
N ALA A 798 -16.14 21.14 -27.00
CA ALA A 798 -17.10 21.00 -25.91
C ALA A 798 -17.04 19.57 -25.35
N ARG A 799 -16.94 19.43 -24.02
CA ARG A 799 -17.01 18.11 -23.38
C ARG A 799 -18.42 17.54 -23.51
N PRO A 800 -18.57 16.32 -24.02
CA PRO A 800 -19.87 15.64 -24.00
C PRO A 800 -20.30 15.34 -22.56
N SER A 801 -21.59 15.04 -22.37
CA SER A 801 -22.14 14.69 -21.05
C SER A 801 -21.38 13.54 -20.36
N VAL A 802 -20.92 12.57 -21.14
CA VAL A 802 -20.17 11.38 -20.68
C VAL A 802 -18.71 11.67 -20.28
N GLU A 803 -18.20 12.88 -20.52
CA GLU A 803 -16.85 13.30 -20.11
C GLU A 803 -16.90 14.51 -19.15
N LYS A 804 -18.09 14.92 -18.70
CA LYS A 804 -18.22 15.99 -17.71
C LYS A 804 -17.50 15.65 -16.41
N HIS A 805 -17.46 14.36 -16.05
CA HIS A 805 -16.79 13.88 -14.85
C HIS A 805 -15.28 14.15 -14.81
N LEU A 806 -14.66 14.43 -15.96
CA LEU A 806 -13.22 14.72 -16.00
C LEU A 806 -12.86 16.03 -15.27
N GLU A 807 -13.79 17.00 -15.18
CA GLU A 807 -13.63 18.22 -14.39
C GLU A 807 -12.23 18.88 -14.55
N ILE A 808 -11.35 18.78 -13.56
CA ILE A 808 -10.00 19.36 -13.62
C ILE A 808 -9.10 18.68 -14.64
N MET A 809 -9.16 17.33 -14.73
CA MET A 809 -8.33 16.52 -15.61
C MET A 809 -8.44 16.96 -17.07
N GLY A 810 -7.40 16.68 -17.84
CA GLY A 810 -7.41 16.83 -19.28
C GLY A 810 -8.35 15.86 -20.02
N PRO A 811 -8.50 16.00 -21.34
CA PRO A 811 -9.27 15.04 -22.15
C PRO A 811 -8.68 13.63 -22.09
N ILE A 812 -9.52 12.60 -22.28
CA ILE A 812 -9.01 11.22 -22.41
C ILE A 812 -8.34 11.05 -23.77
N ILE A 813 -7.02 10.85 -23.77
CA ILE A 813 -6.25 10.48 -24.96
C ILE A 813 -6.38 8.97 -25.13
N ARG A 814 -6.85 8.52 -26.30
CA ARG A 814 -7.07 7.09 -26.58
C ARG A 814 -6.21 6.64 -27.75
N ALA A 815 -5.49 5.54 -27.59
CA ALA A 815 -4.65 4.93 -28.62
C ALA A 815 -4.81 3.41 -28.67
N GLU A 816 -4.62 2.81 -29.84
CA GLU A 816 -4.45 1.36 -29.97
C GLU A 816 -2.96 1.00 -30.16
N VAL A 817 -2.59 -0.20 -29.76
CA VAL A 817 -1.26 -0.76 -30.04
C VAL A 817 -0.95 -0.71 -31.54
N GLY A 818 0.23 -0.17 -31.88
CA GLY A 818 0.71 0.03 -33.24
C GLY A 818 0.38 1.41 -33.84
N GLU A 819 -0.35 2.26 -33.12
CA GLU A 819 -0.61 3.65 -33.53
C GLU A 819 0.53 4.60 -33.09
N LYS A 820 0.60 5.77 -33.72
CA LYS A 820 1.38 6.93 -33.26
C LYS A 820 0.41 8.01 -32.79
N ILE A 821 0.56 8.48 -31.56
CA ILE A 821 -0.17 9.64 -31.04
C ILE A 821 0.65 10.89 -31.35
N LEU A 822 -0.01 11.88 -31.94
CA LEU A 822 0.54 13.17 -32.24
C LEU A 822 -0.21 14.23 -31.43
N VAL A 823 0.44 14.82 -30.44
CA VAL A 823 -0.13 15.88 -29.62
C VAL A 823 0.45 17.22 -30.07
N THR A 824 -0.37 18.02 -30.74
CA THR A 824 -0.06 19.43 -30.98
C THR A 824 -0.47 20.19 -29.73
N PHE A 825 0.53 20.61 -28.96
CA PHE A 825 0.34 21.27 -27.69
C PHE A 825 0.57 22.77 -27.82
N LYS A 826 -0.36 23.59 -27.34
CA LYS A 826 -0.17 25.04 -27.21
C LYS A 826 -0.08 25.41 -25.74
N ASN A 827 0.97 26.13 -25.37
CA ASN A 827 1.05 26.69 -24.04
C ASN A 827 0.41 28.08 -24.02
N GLN A 828 -0.81 28.21 -23.49
CA GLN A 828 -1.47 29.51 -23.30
C GLN A 828 -1.30 30.08 -21.90
N ALA A 829 -0.57 29.37 -21.03
CA ALA A 829 -0.32 29.80 -19.66
C ALA A 829 0.89 30.75 -19.56
N SER A 830 1.14 31.24 -18.35
CA SER A 830 2.14 32.27 -18.07
C SER A 830 3.58 31.77 -17.93
N ARG A 831 3.82 30.46 -18.00
CA ARG A 831 5.14 29.84 -17.78
C ARG A 831 5.35 28.61 -18.65
N PRO A 832 6.58 28.12 -18.82
CA PRO A 832 6.85 26.92 -19.60
C PRO A 832 6.15 25.69 -19.01
N TYR A 833 5.49 24.91 -19.85
CA TYR A 833 4.87 23.63 -19.51
C TYR A 833 5.11 22.63 -20.64
N SER A 834 4.93 21.36 -20.35
CA SER A 834 5.08 20.27 -21.33
C SER A 834 3.86 19.35 -21.34
N VAL A 835 3.92 18.32 -22.19
CA VAL A 835 3.03 17.17 -22.13
C VAL A 835 3.87 15.91 -22.31
N HIS A 836 3.98 15.13 -21.25
CA HIS A 836 4.63 13.83 -21.21
C HIS A 836 3.62 12.78 -20.77
N ALA A 837 3.79 11.54 -21.22
CA ALA A 837 2.90 10.45 -20.85
C ALA A 837 3.68 9.23 -20.39
N HIS A 838 3.10 8.53 -19.41
CA HIS A 838 3.53 7.20 -19.00
C HIS A 838 3.44 6.20 -20.16
N SER A 839 4.23 5.12 -20.08
CA SER A 839 4.26 3.95 -20.97
C SER A 839 4.72 4.18 -22.42
N VAL A 840 4.48 5.33 -23.03
CA VAL A 840 4.73 5.55 -24.47
C VAL A 840 6.22 5.65 -24.81
N GLN A 841 6.56 5.31 -26.06
CA GLN A 841 7.90 5.51 -26.60
C GLN A 841 8.00 6.90 -27.26
N THR A 842 8.95 7.72 -26.83
CA THR A 842 9.14 9.09 -27.35
C THR A 842 10.62 9.43 -27.55
N ASN A 843 10.90 10.28 -28.54
CA ASN A 843 12.22 10.90 -28.78
C ASN A 843 12.29 12.36 -28.29
N ASN A 844 11.16 12.90 -27.79
CA ASN A 844 11.00 14.30 -27.38
C ASN A 844 10.89 14.44 -25.85
N MET A 845 11.60 13.62 -25.07
CA MET A 845 11.58 13.69 -23.60
C MET A 845 12.07 15.07 -23.11
N HIS A 846 11.44 15.59 -22.05
CA HIS A 846 11.80 16.82 -21.35
C HIS A 846 11.84 18.11 -22.19
N LYS A 847 11.05 18.18 -23.27
CA LYS A 847 10.88 19.41 -24.04
C LYS A 847 9.69 20.20 -23.52
N ALA A 848 9.92 21.45 -23.12
CA ALA A 848 8.88 22.37 -22.67
C ALA A 848 8.51 23.37 -23.76
N ALA A 849 7.22 23.65 -23.92
CA ALA A 849 6.74 24.76 -24.75
C ALA A 849 6.77 26.05 -23.94
N GLN A 850 7.38 27.10 -24.48
CA GLN A 850 7.36 28.43 -23.88
C GLN A 850 5.94 29.04 -23.94
N PRO A 851 5.61 30.03 -23.10
CA PRO A 851 4.34 30.75 -23.20
C PRO A 851 4.06 31.27 -24.62
N GLY A 852 2.90 30.92 -25.16
CA GLY A 852 2.46 31.23 -26.53
C GLY A 852 2.99 30.29 -27.62
N GLU A 853 3.94 29.41 -27.32
CA GLU A 853 4.52 28.46 -28.26
C GLU A 853 3.58 27.28 -28.54
N ILE A 854 3.67 26.75 -29.76
CA ILE A 854 3.06 25.49 -30.15
C ILE A 854 4.17 24.47 -30.35
N MET A 855 4.12 23.35 -29.63
CA MET A 855 5.08 22.27 -29.70
C MET A 855 4.39 20.95 -30.10
N LEU A 856 5.13 20.10 -30.80
CA LEU A 856 4.64 18.81 -31.28
C LEU A 856 5.28 17.67 -30.49
N TYR A 857 4.44 16.85 -29.85
CA TYR A 857 4.87 15.65 -29.13
C TYR A 857 4.47 14.41 -29.92
N GLU A 858 5.45 13.55 -30.19
CA GLU A 858 5.25 12.28 -30.90
C GLU A 858 5.40 11.12 -29.92
N TRP A 859 4.34 10.33 -29.77
CA TRP A 859 4.33 9.14 -28.92
C TRP A 859 4.02 7.92 -29.76
N ASN A 860 4.97 7.01 -29.88
CA ASN A 860 4.73 5.70 -30.48
C ASN A 860 4.11 4.78 -29.42
N VAL A 861 3.14 3.97 -29.84
CA VAL A 861 2.48 2.97 -28.99
C VAL A 861 2.91 1.57 -29.41
N PRO A 862 4.12 1.12 -29.02
CA PRO A 862 4.54 -0.26 -29.25
C PRO A 862 3.68 -1.25 -28.45
N GLU A 863 3.84 -2.54 -28.75
CA GLU A 863 3.14 -3.62 -28.04
C GLU A 863 3.35 -3.58 -26.52
N ARG A 864 4.59 -3.30 -26.09
CA ARG A 864 4.93 -3.14 -24.67
C ARG A 864 4.23 -1.97 -23.97
N SER A 865 3.64 -1.01 -24.71
CA SER A 865 2.92 0.12 -24.12
C SER A 865 1.43 -0.17 -23.95
N GLY A 866 0.94 -1.27 -24.51
CA GLY A 866 -0.45 -1.68 -24.41
C GLY A 866 -0.71 -2.79 -23.40
N PRO A 867 -1.96 -3.24 -23.31
CA PRO A 867 -2.37 -4.32 -22.42
C PRO A 867 -1.55 -5.60 -22.61
N GLY A 868 -0.96 -6.12 -21.53
CA GLY A 868 -0.34 -7.45 -21.50
C GLY A 868 -1.37 -8.57 -21.59
N ASP A 869 -0.95 -9.83 -21.56
CA ASP A 869 -1.86 -10.99 -21.72
C ASP A 869 -2.93 -11.06 -20.63
N SER A 870 -2.57 -10.68 -19.40
CA SER A 870 -3.45 -10.68 -18.24
C SER A 870 -4.28 -9.40 -18.11
N ASP A 871 -3.99 -8.33 -18.88
CA ASP A 871 -4.69 -7.05 -18.74
C ASP A 871 -6.11 -7.06 -19.36
N PRO A 872 -7.00 -6.12 -18.98
CA PRO A 872 -8.23 -5.83 -19.73
C PRO A 872 -7.93 -5.28 -21.14
N ASN A 873 -8.96 -5.11 -21.97
CA ASN A 873 -8.80 -4.66 -23.37
C ASN A 873 -8.18 -3.27 -23.52
N CYS A 874 -8.29 -2.44 -22.49
CA CYS A 874 -7.66 -1.13 -22.41
C CYS A 874 -7.11 -0.92 -21.02
N ILE A 875 -5.90 -0.36 -20.92
CA ILE A 875 -5.26 0.02 -19.66
C ILE A 875 -5.05 1.53 -19.59
N PRO A 876 -5.23 2.16 -18.41
CA PRO A 876 -4.99 3.57 -18.23
C PRO A 876 -3.53 3.85 -17.82
N PHE A 877 -3.07 5.03 -18.18
CA PHE A 877 -1.83 5.68 -17.82
C PHE A 877 -2.12 7.17 -17.58
N THR A 878 -1.18 7.90 -16.99
CA THR A 878 -1.32 9.35 -16.81
C THR A 878 -0.40 10.11 -17.75
N TYR A 879 -0.89 11.25 -18.24
CA TYR A 879 -0.07 12.26 -18.89
C TYR A 879 -0.12 13.56 -18.10
N TYR A 880 1.00 14.28 -18.08
CA TYR A 880 1.25 15.42 -17.18
C TYR A 880 2.37 16.31 -17.74
N SER A 881 2.65 17.45 -17.09
CA SER A 881 3.81 18.29 -17.42
C SER A 881 5.01 17.89 -16.57
N ASP A 882 6.13 17.58 -17.21
CA ASP A 882 7.38 17.12 -16.58
C ASP A 882 8.42 18.23 -16.40
N VAL A 883 8.05 19.50 -16.58
CA VAL A 883 8.97 20.64 -16.39
C VAL A 883 9.34 20.77 -14.91
N GLU A 884 8.34 20.85 -14.04
CA GLU A 884 8.48 20.82 -12.58
C GLU A 884 7.39 19.89 -12.01
N LEU A 885 7.69 18.58 -11.99
CA LEU A 885 6.74 17.48 -11.81
C LEU A 885 5.65 17.72 -10.75
N GLU A 886 6.04 17.94 -9.49
CA GLU A 886 5.10 18.17 -8.38
C GLU A 886 4.28 19.44 -8.62
N LYS A 887 4.94 20.57 -8.87
CA LYS A 887 4.29 21.87 -8.98
C LYS A 887 3.31 21.94 -10.13
N ASP A 888 3.65 21.36 -11.26
CA ASP A 888 2.82 21.39 -12.46
C ASP A 888 1.56 20.53 -12.30
N ILE A 889 1.68 19.33 -11.70
CA ILE A 889 0.54 18.45 -11.40
C ILE A 889 -0.38 19.11 -10.39
N ILE A 890 0.16 19.60 -9.27
CA ILE A 890 -0.61 20.30 -8.23
C ILE A 890 -1.28 21.57 -8.78
N SER A 891 -0.62 22.28 -9.71
CA SER A 891 -1.24 23.42 -10.39
C SER A 891 -2.42 23.02 -11.29
N GLY A 892 -2.52 21.76 -11.70
CA GLY A 892 -3.69 21.15 -12.37
C GLY A 892 -3.40 20.41 -13.68
N LEU A 893 -2.14 20.21 -14.08
CA LEU A 893 -1.77 19.58 -15.35
C LEU A 893 -1.65 18.06 -15.25
N VAL A 894 -2.79 17.38 -15.37
CA VAL A 894 -2.89 15.93 -15.37
C VAL A 894 -4.04 15.46 -16.25
N GLY A 895 -3.89 14.31 -16.92
CA GLY A 895 -5.00 13.67 -17.63
C GLY A 895 -4.78 12.19 -17.92
N PRO A 896 -5.86 11.47 -18.28
CA PRO A 896 -5.81 10.04 -18.59
C PRO A 896 -5.37 9.75 -20.03
N LEU A 897 -4.39 8.86 -20.18
CA LEU A 897 -4.04 8.18 -21.42
C LEU A 897 -4.55 6.74 -21.36
N VAL A 898 -5.36 6.31 -22.33
CA VAL A 898 -5.92 4.95 -22.39
C VAL A 898 -5.37 4.24 -23.62
N ILE A 899 -4.62 3.16 -23.40
CA ILE A 899 -4.06 2.33 -24.46
C ILE A 899 -4.86 1.03 -24.56
N CYS A 900 -5.39 0.76 -25.74
CA CYS A 900 -6.23 -0.39 -26.04
C CYS A 900 -5.53 -1.41 -26.95
N ARG A 901 -6.00 -2.66 -26.89
CA ARG A 901 -5.70 -3.66 -27.92
C ARG A 901 -6.22 -3.19 -29.27
N LYS A 902 -5.57 -3.63 -30.34
CA LYS A 902 -5.94 -3.32 -31.73
C LYS A 902 -7.37 -3.79 -32.03
N GLY A 903 -8.20 -2.91 -32.59
CA GLY A 903 -9.58 -3.20 -33.00
C GLY A 903 -10.64 -3.03 -31.91
N VAL A 904 -10.28 -2.55 -30.71
CA VAL A 904 -11.22 -2.31 -29.60
C VAL A 904 -11.94 -0.96 -29.77
N LEU A 905 -11.26 0.03 -30.35
CA LEU A 905 -11.77 1.38 -30.51
C LEU A 905 -12.45 1.56 -31.88
N ASN A 906 -13.64 2.17 -31.90
CA ASN A 906 -14.31 2.52 -33.14
C ASN A 906 -13.72 3.76 -33.84
N ILE A 907 -14.33 4.16 -34.94
CA ILE A 907 -13.94 5.33 -35.76
C ILE A 907 -14.00 6.62 -34.92
N ALA A 908 -14.95 6.73 -33.99
CA ALA A 908 -15.07 7.85 -33.06
C ALA A 908 -14.17 7.71 -31.82
N ARG A 909 -13.24 6.74 -31.83
CA ARG A 909 -12.30 6.44 -30.74
C ARG A 909 -12.97 6.04 -29.43
N ARG A 910 -14.22 5.58 -29.45
CA ARG A 910 -14.89 5.02 -28.27
C ARG A 910 -14.73 3.51 -28.25
N ARG A 911 -14.74 2.93 -27.06
CA ARG A 911 -14.74 1.48 -26.87
C ARG A 911 -16.06 0.88 -27.39
N ASN A 912 -15.98 -0.27 -28.05
CA ASN A 912 -17.15 -1.02 -28.51
C ASN A 912 -17.51 -2.18 -27.57
N ASP A 913 -16.65 -2.49 -26.61
CA ASP A 913 -16.77 -3.65 -25.72
C ASP A 913 -17.42 -3.32 -24.37
N VAL A 914 -17.71 -2.04 -24.10
CA VAL A 914 -18.31 -1.55 -22.85
C VAL A 914 -19.28 -0.40 -23.13
N ASP A 915 -20.25 -0.22 -22.25
CA ASP A 915 -21.28 0.81 -22.39
C ASP A 915 -20.81 2.17 -21.88
N ARG A 916 -20.02 2.19 -20.79
CA ARG A 916 -19.48 3.42 -20.20
C ARG A 916 -18.04 3.29 -19.73
N GLU A 917 -17.37 4.43 -19.72
CA GLU A 917 -16.03 4.62 -19.19
C GLU A 917 -16.04 5.83 -18.25
N PHE A 918 -15.50 5.65 -17.05
CA PHE A 918 -15.19 6.73 -16.13
C PHE A 918 -13.70 6.75 -15.85
N ALA A 919 -13.15 7.95 -15.68
CA ALA A 919 -11.77 8.15 -15.24
C ALA A 919 -11.83 9.03 -14.00
N LEU A 920 -11.26 8.56 -12.90
CA LEU A 920 -11.33 9.23 -11.61
C LEU A 920 -9.92 9.44 -11.13
N LEU A 921 -9.59 10.69 -10.80
CA LEU A 921 -8.31 11.07 -10.23
C LEU A 921 -8.51 11.31 -8.74
N PHE A 922 -7.71 10.63 -7.93
CA PHE A 922 -7.64 10.86 -6.50
C PHE A 922 -6.25 11.41 -6.20
N LEU A 923 -6.25 12.62 -5.66
CA LEU A 923 -5.07 13.43 -5.41
C LEU A 923 -5.47 14.54 -4.43
N ILE A 924 -4.71 14.70 -3.37
CA ILE A 924 -4.75 15.85 -2.47
C ILE A 924 -3.98 16.98 -3.16
N PHE A 925 -4.71 17.98 -3.63
CA PHE A 925 -4.11 19.16 -4.25
C PHE A 925 -3.55 20.08 -3.16
N ASP A 926 -2.29 19.88 -2.80
CA ASP A 926 -1.55 20.77 -1.89
C ASP A 926 -1.24 22.12 -2.57
N GLU A 927 -2.18 23.05 -2.56
CA GLU A 927 -2.05 24.36 -3.20
C GLU A 927 -0.89 25.19 -2.64
N ASN A 928 -0.29 24.81 -1.50
CA ASN A 928 0.94 25.42 -1.01
C ASN A 928 2.13 25.19 -1.96
N LYS A 929 2.09 24.12 -2.76
CA LYS A 929 3.11 23.78 -3.77
C LYS A 929 2.78 24.34 -5.17
N SER A 930 1.55 24.83 -5.35
CA SER A 930 1.07 25.40 -6.62
C SER A 930 1.89 26.61 -7.06
N TRP A 931 2.08 26.72 -8.37
CA TRP A 931 2.71 27.90 -8.97
C TRP A 931 1.93 29.20 -8.75
N TYR A 932 0.63 29.07 -8.47
CA TYR A 932 -0.30 30.18 -8.36
C TYR A 932 -0.61 30.58 -6.91
N LEU A 933 0.04 29.96 -5.91
CA LEU A 933 -0.19 30.29 -4.49
C LEU A 933 -0.11 31.81 -4.23
N LYS A 934 0.94 32.47 -4.73
CA LYS A 934 1.12 33.93 -4.56
C LYS A 934 0.01 34.75 -5.22
N ASP A 935 -0.47 34.33 -6.39
CA ASP A 935 -1.59 34.98 -7.07
C ASP A 935 -2.87 34.80 -6.26
N ASN A 936 -3.10 33.60 -5.72
CA ASN A 936 -4.27 33.27 -4.91
C ASN A 936 -4.29 34.04 -3.59
N VAL A 937 -3.17 34.09 -2.86
CA VAL A 937 -3.05 34.92 -1.65
C VAL A 937 -3.32 36.40 -1.95
N ARG A 938 -2.80 36.93 -3.06
CA ARG A 938 -3.05 38.32 -3.44
C ARG A 938 -4.54 38.56 -3.75
N ASN A 939 -5.16 37.66 -4.51
CA ASN A 939 -6.53 37.82 -4.99
C ASN A 939 -7.58 37.61 -3.89
N TYR A 940 -7.34 36.67 -2.97
CA TYR A 940 -8.36 36.26 -1.98
C TYR A 940 -8.08 36.77 -0.56
N LEU A 941 -6.83 37.10 -0.21
CA LEU A 941 -6.39 37.54 1.13
C LEU A 941 -5.74 38.94 1.18
N ASN A 942 -5.71 39.70 0.09
CA ASN A 942 -5.12 41.05 0.04
C ASN A 942 -3.67 41.16 0.56
N ASN A 943 -2.85 40.11 0.40
CA ASN A 943 -1.47 39.98 0.90
C ASN A 943 -1.31 39.97 2.44
N VAL A 944 -2.39 39.80 3.20
CA VAL A 944 -2.31 39.50 4.63
C VAL A 944 -2.29 37.98 4.74
N TYR A 945 -1.11 37.39 4.95
CA TYR A 945 -1.01 35.95 5.24
C TYR A 945 0.13 35.68 6.21
N VAL A 946 -0.09 34.70 7.08
CA VAL A 946 0.93 34.10 7.95
C VAL A 946 0.98 32.62 7.59
N PRO A 947 2.10 32.09 7.08
CA PRO A 947 2.21 30.67 6.80
C PRO A 947 2.36 29.91 8.12
N ASP A 948 1.23 29.66 8.77
CA ASP A 948 1.08 28.76 9.92
C ASP A 948 0.49 27.41 9.47
N ASP A 949 0.47 26.43 10.38
CA ASP A 949 -0.05 25.09 10.08
C ASP A 949 -1.51 25.12 9.63
N GLY A 950 -2.31 26.05 10.18
CA GLY A 950 -3.69 26.25 9.80
C GLY A 950 -3.85 26.72 8.34
N PHE A 951 -2.98 27.62 7.87
CA PHE A 951 -2.94 28.04 6.49
C PHE A 951 -2.53 26.90 5.56
N VAL A 952 -1.47 26.16 5.92
CA VAL A 952 -0.98 25.03 5.12
C VAL A 952 -2.07 23.98 4.96
N GLU A 953 -2.71 23.58 6.06
CA GLU A 953 -3.77 22.58 6.07
C GLU A 953 -4.99 23.05 5.27
N SER A 954 -5.39 24.32 5.39
CA SER A 954 -6.53 24.88 4.64
C SER A 954 -6.37 24.82 3.11
N ASN A 955 -5.15 24.66 2.61
CA ASN A 955 -4.80 24.62 1.20
C ASN A 955 -4.56 23.20 0.66
N ARG A 956 -4.74 22.16 1.49
CA ARG A 956 -4.72 20.76 1.06
C ARG A 956 -6.13 20.37 0.62
N MET A 957 -6.36 20.44 -0.69
CA MET A 957 -7.70 20.31 -1.25
C MET A 957 -7.95 18.91 -1.78
N GLU A 958 -8.87 18.19 -1.14
CA GLU A 958 -9.43 16.94 -1.67
C GLU A 958 -10.52 17.22 -2.70
N PHE A 959 -10.56 16.39 -3.74
CA PHE A 959 -11.44 16.57 -4.88
C PHE A 959 -12.60 15.56 -4.87
N GLY A 960 -13.81 16.02 -4.54
CA GLY A 960 -15.03 15.19 -4.47
C GLY A 960 -16.17 15.68 -5.36
N LYS A 961 -15.89 16.23 -6.55
CA LYS A 961 -16.94 16.82 -7.39
C LYS A 961 -17.33 15.86 -8.51
N ASN A 962 -18.42 15.09 -8.36
CA ASN A 962 -19.29 14.64 -9.47
C ASN A 962 -20.54 13.86 -9.04
N ILE A 963 -21.64 14.08 -9.77
CA ILE A 963 -22.73 13.11 -9.89
C ILE A 963 -22.36 12.19 -11.06
N LEU A 964 -22.10 10.91 -10.78
CA LEU A 964 -21.89 9.90 -11.82
C LEU A 964 -23.20 9.20 -12.12
N VAL A 965 -23.49 9.02 -13.41
CA VAL A 965 -24.77 8.44 -13.86
C VAL A 965 -24.48 7.27 -14.80
N MET A 966 -25.02 6.12 -14.43
CA MET A 966 -25.03 4.88 -15.19
C MET A 966 -26.41 4.22 -15.06
N MET A 967 -26.72 3.28 -15.94
CA MET A 967 -27.99 2.56 -15.96
C MET A 967 -27.79 1.11 -15.52
N GLU A 968 -28.84 0.51 -14.96
CA GLU A 968 -28.82 -0.91 -14.62
C GLU A 968 -28.52 -1.76 -15.87
N GLY A 969 -27.64 -2.75 -15.70
CA GLY A 969 -27.27 -3.68 -16.76
C GLY A 969 -26.18 -3.15 -17.71
N GLU A 970 -25.74 -1.89 -17.57
CA GLU A 970 -24.59 -1.38 -18.32
C GLU A 970 -23.28 -2.01 -17.83
N THR A 971 -22.41 -2.36 -18.78
CA THR A 971 -21.01 -2.70 -18.49
C THR A 971 -20.19 -1.42 -18.36
N VAL A 972 -19.71 -1.14 -17.16
CA VAL A 972 -18.97 0.09 -16.84
C VAL A 972 -17.50 -0.23 -16.55
N VAL A 973 -16.59 0.55 -17.13
CA VAL A 973 -15.16 0.52 -16.80
C VAL A 973 -14.76 1.76 -16.04
N TRP A 974 -14.04 1.55 -14.95
CA TRP A 974 -13.45 2.58 -14.11
C TRP A 974 -11.93 2.61 -14.30
N TYR A 975 -11.42 3.75 -14.77
CA TYR A 975 -9.99 4.06 -14.76
C TYR A 975 -9.69 4.87 -13.51
N LEU A 976 -9.26 4.19 -12.45
CA LEU A 976 -8.86 4.83 -11.22
C LEU A 976 -7.40 5.28 -11.37
N LEU A 977 -7.14 6.58 -11.22
CA LEU A 977 -5.81 7.21 -11.32
C LEU A 977 -5.40 7.91 -10.03
N GLY A 978 -4.27 7.54 -9.47
CA GLY A 978 -3.75 8.09 -8.25
C GLY A 978 -2.39 8.71 -8.49
N LEU A 979 -2.12 9.85 -7.86
CA LEU A 979 -0.86 10.59 -7.88
C LEU A 979 -0.72 11.35 -6.55
N GLY A 980 0.48 11.76 -6.15
CA GLY A 980 0.64 12.68 -5.03
C GLY A 980 1.80 12.38 -4.09
N ASN A 981 1.62 12.72 -2.81
CA ASN A 981 2.62 12.57 -1.76
C ASN A 981 2.39 11.32 -0.90
N GLU A 982 3.09 11.18 0.22
CA GLU A 982 2.99 10.02 1.15
C GLU A 982 1.56 9.81 1.67
N ILE A 983 0.81 10.91 1.87
CA ILE A 983 -0.59 10.91 2.31
C ILE A 983 -1.58 10.45 1.23
N ASP A 984 -1.17 10.38 -0.04
CA ASP A 984 -2.06 10.08 -1.16
C ASP A 984 -2.35 8.57 -1.33
N ILE A 985 -2.30 7.75 -0.28
CA ILE A 985 -2.85 6.40 -0.35
C ILE A 985 -4.37 6.49 -0.34
N HIS A 986 -4.93 6.50 -1.55
CA HIS A 986 -6.36 6.47 -1.79
C HIS A 986 -6.86 5.07 -1.92
N THR A 987 -8.13 4.89 -1.64
CA THR A 987 -8.58 3.58 -1.23
C THR A 987 -10.08 3.57 -1.54
N VAL A 988 -10.45 3.05 -2.71
CA VAL A 988 -11.79 3.33 -3.29
C VAL A 988 -12.82 2.28 -2.90
N HIS A 989 -13.93 2.73 -2.36
CA HIS A 989 -15.12 1.92 -2.07
C HIS A 989 -16.34 2.40 -2.86
N PHE A 990 -17.05 1.47 -3.48
CA PHE A 990 -18.31 1.73 -4.18
C PHE A 990 -19.44 1.11 -3.36
N HIS A 991 -20.36 1.94 -2.89
CA HIS A 991 -21.52 1.47 -2.14
C HIS A 991 -22.46 0.68 -3.06
N GLY A 992 -22.95 -0.47 -2.58
CA GLY A 992 -23.95 -1.30 -3.24
C GLY A 992 -23.43 -2.14 -4.41
N GLU A 993 -22.20 -1.92 -4.85
CA GLU A 993 -21.63 -2.56 -6.04
C GLU A 993 -20.21 -3.08 -5.77
N THR A 994 -19.92 -4.28 -6.28
CA THR A 994 -18.54 -4.80 -6.35
C THR A 994 -18.02 -4.68 -7.77
N PHE A 995 -16.71 -4.53 -7.92
CA PHE A 995 -16.07 -4.50 -9.24
C PHE A 995 -15.03 -5.61 -9.37
N ILE A 996 -14.77 -6.00 -10.61
CA ILE A 996 -13.74 -6.97 -10.96
C ILE A 996 -12.54 -6.25 -11.59
N TYR A 997 -11.35 -6.79 -11.35
CA TYR A 997 -10.12 -6.39 -12.00
C TYR A 997 -9.30 -7.64 -12.33
N LYS A 998 -8.44 -7.56 -13.35
CA LYS A 998 -7.54 -8.67 -13.67
C LYS A 998 -6.22 -8.46 -12.95
N VAL A 999 -6.04 -9.29 -11.91
CA VAL A 999 -4.90 -9.49 -11.00
C VAL A 999 -4.14 -8.24 -10.63
N LEU A 1000 -4.09 -7.98 -9.33
CA LEU A 1000 -3.14 -7.06 -8.75
C LEU A 1000 -2.86 -7.56 -7.33
N ILE A 1001 -1.78 -8.33 -7.16
CA ILE A 1001 -1.13 -8.47 -5.86
C ILE A 1001 -0.88 -7.04 -5.36
N CYS A 1002 -1.05 -6.77 -4.06
CA CYS A 1002 -1.08 -5.46 -3.39
C CYS A 1002 0.04 -4.42 -3.70
N PHE A 1003 0.84 -4.59 -4.75
CA PHE A 1003 2.00 -3.79 -5.11
C PHE A 1003 1.78 -2.77 -6.22
N ASN A 1004 0.61 -2.63 -6.85
CA ASN A 1004 0.56 -1.77 -8.03
C ASN A 1004 -0.78 -1.14 -8.36
N ILE A 1005 -1.21 -0.22 -7.52
CA ILE A 1005 -2.06 0.82 -8.08
C ILE A 1005 -1.26 2.11 -8.04
N GLN A 1006 -1.18 2.79 -9.19
CA GLN A 1006 -0.93 4.22 -9.22
C GLN A 1006 -2.02 4.84 -8.33
N TYR A 1007 -1.66 4.95 -7.05
CA TYR A 1007 -2.42 5.28 -5.84
C TYR A 1007 -3.89 4.84 -5.84
N PHE A 1008 -4.13 3.55 -5.63
CA PHE A 1008 -5.37 3.03 -5.00
C PHE A 1008 -5.07 1.81 -4.15
N LEU A 1009 -5.82 1.54 -3.08
CA LEU A 1009 -6.02 0.24 -2.43
C LEU A 1009 -7.18 0.39 -1.42
N ILE A 1010 -8.44 0.19 -1.86
CA ILE A 1010 -9.73 0.09 -1.11
C ILE A 1010 -9.75 0.55 0.38
N SER A 1011 -10.45 1.63 0.76
CA SER A 1011 -10.71 2.19 2.13
C SER A 1011 -11.99 3.02 2.08
N PRO A 1012 -12.50 3.50 3.22
CA PRO A 1012 -13.73 4.26 3.26
C PRO A 1012 -13.40 5.73 3.48
N ILE A 1013 -13.33 6.56 2.44
CA ILE A 1013 -13.54 8.01 2.65
C ILE A 1013 -14.26 8.71 1.47
N ASP A 1014 -14.13 8.28 0.22
CA ASP A 1014 -14.94 8.86 -0.88
C ASP A 1014 -15.79 7.81 -1.60
N ALA A 1015 -17.06 7.74 -1.19
CA ALA A 1015 -18.06 6.96 -1.91
C ALA A 1015 -18.29 7.58 -3.31
N ILE A 1016 -18.06 6.79 -4.36
CA ILE A 1016 -18.45 7.17 -5.71
C ILE A 1016 -19.92 6.79 -5.92
N HIS A 1017 -20.75 7.80 -6.19
CA HIS A 1017 -22.20 7.62 -6.28
C HIS A 1017 -22.64 7.42 -7.72
N GLY A 1018 -23.21 6.25 -8.03
CA GLY A 1018 -24.04 6.04 -9.21
C GLY A 1018 -25.52 6.28 -8.84
N THR A 1019 -26.15 7.31 -9.39
CA THR A 1019 -27.61 7.47 -9.19
C THR A 1019 -28.35 6.64 -10.22
N ARG A 1020 -29.02 5.57 -9.78
CA ARG A 1020 -29.96 4.80 -10.59
C ARG A 1020 -31.31 5.52 -10.56
N LEU A 1021 -31.76 6.04 -11.71
CA LEU A 1021 -33.13 6.54 -11.85
C LEU A 1021 -34.05 5.33 -12.06
N GLU A 1022 -34.86 5.00 -11.05
CA GLU A 1022 -36.06 4.18 -11.27
C GLU A 1022 -37.07 5.01 -12.06
N LEU A 1023 -37.58 4.46 -13.16
CA LEU A 1023 -38.69 5.02 -13.93
C LEU A 1023 -40.02 4.66 -13.28
#